data_AF-A0AA41SUG3-F1
#
_entry.id   AF-A0AA41SUG3-F1
#
_cell.length_a   1.000
_cell.length_b   1.000
_cell.length_c   1.000
_cell.angle_alpha   90.00
_cell.angle_beta   90.00
_cell.angle_gamma   90.00
#
_symmetry.space_group_name_H-M   'P 1'
#
loop_
_entity.id
_entity.type
_entity.pdbx_description
1 polymer ?
#
loop_
_entity_poly.entity_id
_entity_poly.type
_entity_poly.pdbx_seq_one_letter_code
_entity_poly.pdbx_strand_id
1 'polypeptide(L)'
;MWQLAHANPTHRCRVSAQIHGRIPVISCGTKGAILIFMGIVVLTMKASVIEMFLAVPQINCDVKAGKIINPEFIVKCPAGCQDPKYCVYGTGVYASYSSVCGAAVHSGVLDNSGGKILVRKVAGQSGYKGSFSNGVQSLSLPRWRESFIVSESKPQKGVTYPSTLTYSSSKSPDAKAGKCETTKAYPRPSAPGTTAQPVTLMQVLAMPAAEVNHATLPKPFPFVASATSSPRPQPLGHRSWEMGIQKQDSPGAAFQEPMGTDVSFGFIPKEELSTQSSEPVSQGDPNCKVDLSFLIDGSSGIGKRRFQIQKQFLADIAQTLDIGPAGPLMGVVQYGDNPATQFNLKTHMNSQDLKTAIEKITQRGGLSNVGRAISFVTKTFFSKANGNRGGAPNVAVVLVDGWPTDKVEEASRLARESGINIFFITVEAAAENEKQHVMEPSFANKAVCRTNGFYSFNVPSWLGLSKTMQPLMKRVCDTDRLACSKTCLNSADIGFVIDGSSSVGTGNFRTVLQFVANLSKEFEISDTDTRIGAVQYTYEQRLEFGFDKYSTKPDILNAIKRVGYWSGGTSTGAAIHYALEQLFKKSKPNKRKLMILITDGRSYDDVRIPAMAAHQKGVITYAIGVAWAAQDELEIIATHPARDHSFFVDEFDNLYKSVPRIIQNICTEFNAQPRN
;
A
#
# COMPACT_ATOMS: atom_id res chain seq x y z
N MET A 1 -32.68 51.78 8.11
CA MET A 1 -32.87 53.04 7.34
C MET A 1 -32.63 52.77 5.87
N TRP A 2 -33.05 53.67 4.98
CA TRP A 2 -32.82 53.62 3.53
C TRP A 2 -31.36 54.04 3.20
N GLN A 3 -30.75 53.77 2.04
CA GLN A 3 -31.15 54.18 0.68
C GLN A 3 -30.94 53.12 -0.43
N LEU A 4 -31.47 53.45 -1.63
CA LEU A 4 -31.65 52.62 -2.82
C LEU A 4 -31.18 53.38 -4.08
N ALA A 5 -30.61 52.67 -5.07
CA ALA A 5 -30.73 52.89 -6.52
C ALA A 5 -29.78 51.93 -7.31
N HIS A 6 -29.97 51.53 -8.57
CA HIS A 6 -31.13 51.29 -9.47
C HIS A 6 -30.59 50.66 -10.79
N ALA A 7 -31.32 49.86 -11.61
CA ALA A 7 -32.57 49.12 -11.40
C ALA A 7 -32.85 48.06 -12.50
N ASN A 8 -33.08 46.80 -12.09
CA ASN A 8 -34.15 45.91 -12.62
C ASN A 8 -33.95 45.28 -14.05
N PRO A 9 -34.89 44.46 -14.61
CA PRO A 9 -34.67 42.99 -14.59
C PRO A 9 -35.06 42.22 -15.89
N THR A 10 -35.01 40.88 -15.86
CA THR A 10 -36.14 40.02 -16.31
C THR A 10 -36.00 38.55 -15.86
N HIS A 11 -37.11 37.79 -15.93
CA HIS A 11 -37.25 36.34 -15.70
C HIS A 11 -36.76 35.73 -14.36
N ARG A 12 -37.66 35.68 -13.37
CA ARG A 12 -37.58 34.72 -12.25
C ARG A 12 -38.11 33.35 -12.67
N CYS A 13 -37.34 32.28 -12.43
CA CYS A 13 -37.90 30.92 -12.33
C CYS A 13 -38.19 30.60 -10.85
N ARG A 14 -39.34 29.99 -10.57
CA ARG A 14 -39.81 29.66 -9.21
C ARG A 14 -39.73 28.14 -9.02
N VAL A 15 -38.83 27.68 -8.16
CA VAL A 15 -38.78 26.26 -7.75
C VAL A 15 -39.70 26.07 -6.54
N SER A 16 -40.53 25.02 -6.58
CA SER A 16 -41.28 24.51 -5.43
C SER A 16 -41.02 23.00 -5.29
N ALA A 17 -41.50 22.38 -4.22
CA ALA A 17 -40.77 21.33 -3.54
C ALA A 17 -41.28 19.88 -3.74
N GLN A 18 -40.47 18.95 -3.23
CA GLN A 18 -40.76 17.59 -2.76
C GLN A 18 -41.03 16.44 -3.78
N ILE A 19 -40.09 15.49 -3.74
CA ILE A 19 -40.29 14.06 -3.44
C ILE A 19 -41.51 13.38 -4.14
N HIS A 20 -41.28 12.80 -5.31
CA HIS A 20 -41.03 11.35 -5.41
C HIS A 20 -40.39 10.99 -6.77
N GLY A 21 -39.89 9.76 -6.91
CA GLY A 21 -38.90 9.43 -7.94
C GLY A 21 -39.44 9.17 -9.35
N ARG A 22 -39.11 10.04 -10.30
CA ARG A 22 -38.79 9.72 -11.72
C ARG A 22 -38.07 10.90 -12.39
N ILE A 23 -37.49 10.67 -13.57
CA ILE A 23 -36.56 11.58 -14.26
C ILE A 23 -37.30 12.87 -14.71
N PRO A 24 -36.76 14.09 -14.46
CA PRO A 24 -37.36 15.32 -14.94
C PRO A 24 -37.13 15.50 -16.45
N VAL A 25 -38.21 15.56 -17.23
CA VAL A 25 -38.18 15.93 -18.65
C VAL A 25 -38.38 17.43 -18.77
N ILE A 26 -37.38 18.14 -19.31
CA ILE A 26 -37.50 19.57 -19.63
C ILE A 26 -38.17 19.70 -21.00
N SER A 27 -39.41 20.19 -21.04
CA SER A 27 -40.11 20.55 -22.28
C SER A 27 -40.36 22.06 -22.31
N CYS A 28 -39.93 22.71 -23.38
CA CYS A 28 -40.20 24.13 -23.64
C CYS A 28 -41.02 24.23 -24.93
N GLY A 29 -42.30 24.61 -24.82
CA GLY A 29 -43.27 24.44 -25.91
C GLY A 29 -43.22 25.55 -26.96
N THR A 30 -43.26 25.15 -28.24
CA THR A 30 -43.77 25.97 -29.35
C THR A 30 -44.80 25.18 -30.16
N LYS A 31 -45.66 25.88 -30.90
CA LYS A 31 -46.97 25.39 -31.37
C LYS A 31 -46.89 24.62 -32.69
N GLY A 32 -47.69 23.56 -32.87
CA GLY A 32 -47.89 22.94 -34.18
C GLY A 32 -48.82 21.72 -34.20
N ALA A 33 -50.05 21.90 -34.71
CA ALA A 33 -51.02 20.93 -35.26
C ALA A 33 -51.21 19.53 -34.63
N ILE A 34 -52.48 19.19 -34.36
CA ILE A 34 -52.94 17.82 -34.10
C ILE A 34 -53.47 17.22 -35.41
N LEU A 35 -53.10 15.97 -35.72
CA LEU A 35 -53.84 15.10 -36.64
C LEU A 35 -53.78 13.66 -36.12
N ILE A 36 -54.94 13.06 -35.86
CA ILE A 36 -55.08 11.72 -35.30
C ILE A 36 -55.53 10.78 -36.40
N PHE A 37 -54.81 9.66 -36.59
CA PHE A 37 -55.38 8.46 -37.21
C PHE A 37 -54.85 7.21 -36.52
N MET A 38 -55.75 6.26 -36.27
CA MET A 38 -55.44 4.94 -35.74
C MET A 38 -55.04 4.01 -36.90
N GLY A 39 -54.08 3.11 -36.68
CA GLY A 39 -53.71 2.11 -37.69
C GLY A 39 -52.65 1.12 -37.18
N ILE A 40 -52.99 -0.16 -37.15
CA ILE A 40 -52.08 -1.23 -36.72
C ILE A 40 -51.29 -1.74 -37.91
N VAL A 41 -49.96 -1.67 -37.87
CA VAL A 41 -49.08 -2.56 -38.65
C VAL A 41 -47.96 -3.07 -37.75
N VAL A 42 -48.07 -4.31 -37.32
CA VAL A 42 -46.95 -5.08 -36.77
C VAL A 42 -46.30 -5.82 -37.93
N LEU A 43 -45.09 -5.43 -38.36
CA LEU A 43 -44.10 -6.35 -38.89
C LEU A 43 -42.69 -5.73 -38.98
N THR A 44 -41.68 -6.60 -38.84
CA THR A 44 -40.26 -6.37 -39.17
C THR A 44 -39.56 -5.12 -38.61
N MET A 45 -38.95 -5.26 -37.42
CA MET A 45 -37.73 -4.49 -37.12
C MET A 45 -36.59 -4.96 -38.04
N LYS A 46 -36.37 -4.29 -39.17
CA LYS A 46 -35.09 -4.36 -39.90
C LYS A 46 -34.20 -3.19 -39.47
N ALA A 47 -33.02 -3.51 -38.94
CA ALA A 47 -32.07 -2.54 -38.43
C ALA A 47 -31.33 -1.81 -39.58
N SER A 48 -31.98 -0.82 -40.19
CA SER A 48 -31.32 0.14 -41.08
C SER A 48 -30.64 1.24 -40.26
N VAL A 49 -29.42 0.91 -39.82
CA VAL A 49 -28.25 1.79 -39.66
C VAL A 49 -28.58 3.29 -39.49
N ILE A 50 -28.63 3.76 -38.24
CA ILE A 50 -28.40 5.19 -37.95
C ILE A 50 -26.91 5.43 -38.15
N GLU A 51 -26.50 5.73 -39.39
CA GLU A 51 -25.11 6.09 -39.71
C GLU A 51 -24.84 7.53 -39.29
N MET A 52 -24.82 7.76 -37.97
CA MET A 52 -24.44 9.02 -37.39
C MET A 52 -22.95 9.23 -37.71
N PHE A 53 -22.65 10.13 -38.67
CA PHE A 53 -21.30 10.43 -39.13
C PHE A 53 -20.45 11.03 -38.01
N LEU A 54 -19.86 10.16 -37.18
CA LEU A 54 -18.87 10.51 -36.17
C LEU A 54 -17.63 11.06 -36.89
N ALA A 55 -17.51 12.38 -36.90
CA ALA A 55 -16.40 13.07 -37.56
C ALA A 55 -15.07 12.62 -36.97
N VAL A 56 -14.18 12.06 -37.81
CA VAL A 56 -12.86 11.61 -37.38
C VAL A 56 -11.99 12.83 -37.06
N PRO A 57 -11.45 12.96 -35.84
CA PRO A 57 -10.66 14.12 -35.45
C PRO A 57 -9.36 14.22 -36.26
N GLN A 58 -9.03 15.43 -36.72
CA GLN A 58 -7.75 15.71 -37.38
C GLN A 58 -6.69 16.08 -36.34
N ILE A 59 -5.43 15.71 -36.59
CA ILE A 59 -4.28 16.03 -35.73
C ILE A 59 -3.09 16.55 -36.54
N ASN A 60 -2.28 17.43 -35.95
CA ASN A 60 -1.07 17.93 -36.58
C ASN A 60 0.09 16.92 -36.49
N CYS A 61 1.07 17.03 -37.39
CA CYS A 61 2.24 16.14 -37.40
C CYS A 61 3.11 16.19 -36.12
N ASP A 62 3.02 17.24 -35.29
CA ASP A 62 3.74 17.33 -34.00
C ASP A 62 3.06 16.57 -32.86
N VAL A 63 1.82 16.10 -33.05
CA VAL A 63 1.03 15.47 -31.99
C VAL A 63 1.64 14.11 -31.64
N LYS A 64 2.18 14.04 -30.42
CA LYS A 64 2.77 12.83 -29.83
C LYS A 64 1.70 11.96 -29.18
N ALA A 65 1.78 10.64 -29.35
CA ALA A 65 0.74 9.72 -28.87
C ALA A 65 0.47 9.81 -27.36
N GLY A 66 1.50 10.14 -26.56
CA GLY A 66 1.38 10.35 -25.11
C GLY A 66 0.64 11.63 -24.70
N LYS A 67 0.37 12.57 -25.62
CA LYS A 67 -0.51 13.74 -25.35
C LYS A 67 -2.00 13.35 -25.33
N ILE A 68 -2.38 12.31 -26.09
CA ILE A 68 -3.75 11.81 -26.19
C ILE A 68 -3.97 10.77 -25.09
N ILE A 69 -5.09 10.81 -24.39
CA ILE A 69 -5.39 9.90 -23.26
C ILE A 69 -6.03 8.60 -23.74
N ASN A 70 -6.83 8.64 -24.81
CA ASN A 70 -7.60 7.50 -25.33
C ASN A 70 -6.70 6.27 -25.58
N PRO A 71 -7.08 5.05 -25.12
CA PRO A 71 -6.26 3.85 -25.29
C PRO A 71 -6.31 3.29 -26.72
N GLU A 72 -7.43 3.47 -27.42
CA GLU A 72 -7.58 3.21 -28.84
C GLU A 72 -8.45 4.31 -29.46
N PHE A 73 -8.06 4.81 -30.63
CA PHE A 73 -8.73 5.93 -31.30
C PHE A 73 -8.37 6.01 -32.79
N ILE A 74 -9.25 6.60 -33.60
CA ILE A 74 -9.01 6.87 -35.03
C ILE A 74 -8.71 8.37 -35.20
N VAL A 75 -7.70 8.71 -36.00
CA VAL A 75 -7.38 10.10 -36.36
C VAL A 75 -7.24 10.26 -37.87
N LYS A 76 -7.33 11.50 -38.36
CA LYS A 76 -6.88 11.89 -39.70
C LYS A 76 -5.59 12.72 -39.59
N CYS A 77 -4.54 12.25 -40.24
CA CYS A 77 -3.27 12.97 -40.41
C CYS A 77 -3.27 13.81 -41.71
N PRO A 78 -2.62 14.99 -41.73
CA PRO A 78 -2.37 15.75 -42.96
C PRO A 78 -1.21 15.16 -43.76
N ALA A 79 -0.99 15.71 -44.96
CA ALA A 79 0.19 15.48 -45.77
C ALA A 79 1.47 16.05 -45.12
N GLY A 80 2.65 15.59 -45.56
CA GLY A 80 3.93 16.23 -45.25
C GLY A 80 4.57 15.87 -43.90
N CYS A 81 4.07 14.86 -43.19
CA CYS A 81 4.60 14.47 -41.87
C CYS A 81 5.96 13.72 -41.90
N GLN A 82 6.66 13.67 -43.04
CA GLN A 82 8.01 13.09 -43.17
C GLN A 82 9.15 13.99 -42.65
N ASP A 83 8.89 15.26 -42.35
CA ASP A 83 9.91 16.22 -41.90
C ASP A 83 10.65 15.73 -40.62
N PRO A 84 12.00 15.68 -40.61
CA PRO A 84 12.80 15.23 -39.48
C PRO A 84 12.55 15.94 -38.13
N LYS A 85 11.87 17.10 -38.10
CA LYS A 85 11.43 17.74 -36.85
C LYS A 85 10.33 16.95 -36.11
N TYR A 86 9.62 16.06 -36.79
CA TYR A 86 8.55 15.24 -36.23
C TYR A 86 9.08 13.90 -35.69
N CYS A 87 9.90 13.96 -34.63
CA CYS A 87 10.65 12.81 -34.10
C CYS A 87 9.81 11.52 -33.97
N VAL A 88 10.32 10.41 -34.52
CA VAL A 88 9.75 9.06 -34.38
C VAL A 88 10.75 8.17 -33.66
N TYR A 89 10.30 7.37 -32.70
CA TYR A 89 11.14 6.49 -31.89
C TYR A 89 10.62 5.05 -31.92
N GLY A 90 11.41 4.12 -32.48
CA GLY A 90 11.03 2.72 -32.67
C GLY A 90 10.61 2.34 -34.09
N THR A 91 10.19 1.09 -34.27
CA THR A 91 9.89 0.47 -35.57
C THR A 91 8.78 -0.56 -35.36
N GLY A 92 7.62 -0.39 -36.03
CA GLY A 92 6.42 -1.21 -35.85
C GLY A 92 5.69 -0.95 -34.53
N VAL A 93 6.39 -1.05 -33.41
CA VAL A 93 5.97 -0.53 -32.10
C VAL A 93 6.77 0.74 -31.81
N TYR A 94 6.05 1.82 -31.49
CA TYR A 94 6.62 3.15 -31.32
C TYR A 94 6.48 3.61 -29.87
N ALA A 95 7.49 4.30 -29.34
CA ALA A 95 7.39 4.92 -28.02
C ALA A 95 6.38 6.08 -28.08
N SER A 96 5.55 6.28 -27.06
CA SER A 96 4.50 7.31 -27.08
C SER A 96 4.99 8.77 -27.15
N TYR A 97 6.31 8.97 -27.03
CA TYR A 97 7.00 10.23 -27.29
C TYR A 97 7.16 10.55 -28.80
N SER A 98 6.82 9.61 -29.69
CA SER A 98 6.86 9.76 -31.15
C SER A 98 5.68 10.57 -31.69
N SER A 99 5.89 11.29 -32.80
CA SER A 99 4.80 11.77 -33.67
C SER A 99 3.88 10.62 -34.07
N VAL A 100 2.56 10.80 -33.92
CA VAL A 100 1.56 9.82 -34.36
C VAL A 100 1.59 9.66 -35.88
N CYS A 101 1.60 10.78 -36.61
CA CYS A 101 1.56 10.78 -38.08
C CYS A 101 2.91 10.40 -38.69
N GLY A 102 4.03 10.84 -38.11
CA GLY A 102 5.37 10.40 -38.54
C GLY A 102 5.57 8.89 -38.36
N ALA A 103 5.07 8.32 -37.26
CA ALA A 103 5.08 6.87 -37.04
C ALA A 103 4.18 6.12 -38.04
N ALA A 104 3.01 6.68 -38.37
CA ALA A 104 2.12 6.12 -39.40
C ALA A 104 2.79 6.06 -40.77
N VAL A 105 3.44 7.15 -41.20
CA VAL A 105 4.19 7.15 -42.47
C VAL A 105 5.37 6.17 -42.41
N HIS A 106 6.19 6.22 -41.36
CA HIS A 106 7.31 5.27 -41.15
C HIS A 106 6.86 3.80 -41.28
N SER A 107 5.71 3.46 -40.70
CA SER A 107 5.16 2.09 -40.72
C SER A 107 4.63 1.63 -42.09
N GLY A 108 4.37 2.54 -43.03
CA GLY A 108 3.74 2.23 -44.32
C GLY A 108 2.22 2.09 -44.28
N VAL A 109 1.60 2.24 -43.09
CA VAL A 109 0.13 2.36 -42.92
C VAL A 109 -0.43 3.62 -43.57
N LEU A 110 0.44 4.61 -43.82
CA LEU A 110 0.11 5.87 -44.47
C LEU A 110 1.22 6.29 -45.43
N ASP A 111 0.87 6.94 -46.53
CA ASP A 111 1.83 7.64 -47.38
C ASP A 111 1.98 9.12 -46.94
N ASN A 112 2.77 9.91 -47.69
CA ASN A 112 2.97 11.33 -47.37
C ASN A 112 1.79 12.25 -47.78
N SER A 113 0.68 11.71 -48.34
CA SER A 113 -0.52 12.48 -48.69
C SER A 113 -1.49 12.68 -47.52
N GLY A 114 -1.32 11.91 -46.44
CA GLY A 114 -2.20 11.97 -45.26
C GLY A 114 -3.43 11.07 -45.39
N GLY A 115 -4.21 10.94 -44.31
CA GLY A 115 -5.35 10.00 -44.29
C GLY A 115 -5.73 9.50 -42.91
N LYS A 116 -6.63 8.51 -42.85
CA LYS A 116 -7.21 7.97 -41.61
C LYS A 116 -6.46 6.74 -41.11
N ILE A 117 -6.05 6.75 -39.85
CA ILE A 117 -5.34 5.64 -39.18
C ILE A 117 -6.01 5.25 -37.87
N LEU A 118 -5.91 3.97 -37.50
CA LEU A 118 -6.27 3.45 -36.19
C LEU A 118 -5.01 3.36 -35.32
N VAL A 119 -5.04 4.02 -34.15
CA VAL A 119 -3.95 4.06 -33.17
C VAL A 119 -4.37 3.27 -31.93
N ARG A 120 -3.54 2.31 -31.51
CA ARG A 120 -3.73 1.55 -30.26
C ARG A 120 -2.51 1.72 -29.35
N LYS A 121 -2.72 2.19 -28.13
CA LYS A 121 -1.70 2.21 -27.07
C LYS A 121 -1.47 0.80 -26.52
N VAL A 122 -0.21 0.47 -26.23
CA VAL A 122 0.21 -0.81 -25.65
C VAL A 122 1.30 -0.60 -24.59
N ALA A 123 1.61 -1.62 -23.80
CA ALA A 123 2.61 -1.54 -22.75
C ALA A 123 4.02 -1.19 -23.29
N GLY A 124 4.75 -0.35 -22.53
CA GLY A 124 6.05 0.17 -22.93
C GLY A 124 7.19 -0.85 -22.98
N GLN A 125 8.00 -0.80 -24.05
CA GLN A 125 9.15 -1.69 -24.24
C GLN A 125 10.39 -1.28 -23.43
N SER A 126 11.28 -2.25 -23.19
CA SER A 126 12.60 -2.06 -22.55
C SER A 126 13.64 -1.33 -23.42
N GLY A 127 13.37 -1.21 -24.72
CA GLY A 127 14.14 -0.41 -25.67
C GLY A 127 13.49 -0.49 -27.05
N TYR A 128 13.72 0.53 -27.87
CA TYR A 128 13.12 0.70 -29.19
C TYR A 128 14.24 0.83 -30.21
N LYS A 129 14.18 0.06 -31.30
CA LYS A 129 15.16 0.11 -32.39
C LYS A 129 14.70 1.12 -33.45
N GLY A 130 15.52 2.12 -33.73
CA GLY A 130 15.32 3.02 -34.87
C GLY A 130 15.63 2.34 -36.21
N SER A 131 14.99 2.82 -37.28
CA SER A 131 15.23 2.40 -38.66
C SER A 131 14.85 3.51 -39.63
N PHE A 132 15.32 3.43 -40.87
CA PHE A 132 14.81 4.26 -41.97
C PHE A 132 13.75 3.47 -42.74
N SER A 133 12.55 4.05 -42.91
CA SER A 133 11.42 3.41 -43.58
C SER A 133 10.47 4.46 -44.14
N ASN A 134 9.98 4.25 -45.37
CA ASN A 134 8.96 5.09 -46.02
C ASN A 134 9.25 6.61 -45.97
N GLY A 135 10.52 6.99 -46.17
CA GLY A 135 10.99 8.38 -46.14
C GLY A 135 11.19 8.98 -44.74
N VAL A 136 10.94 8.22 -43.67
CA VAL A 136 11.10 8.68 -42.28
C VAL A 136 12.28 7.98 -41.62
N GLN A 137 13.15 8.76 -40.96
CA GLN A 137 14.17 8.23 -40.06
C GLN A 137 13.59 8.14 -38.64
N SER A 138 13.32 6.93 -38.14
CA SER A 138 13.06 6.74 -36.72
C SER A 138 14.36 6.52 -35.94
N LEU A 139 14.34 6.93 -34.68
CA LEU A 139 15.46 6.90 -33.75
C LEU A 139 15.32 5.73 -32.78
N SER A 140 16.45 5.25 -32.28
CA SER A 140 16.46 4.33 -31.14
C SER A 140 16.17 5.07 -29.85
N LEU A 141 15.49 4.41 -28.90
CA LEU A 141 15.17 4.96 -27.59
C LEU A 141 15.41 3.88 -26.50
N PRO A 142 15.92 4.22 -25.31
CA PRO A 142 15.91 3.33 -24.15
C PRO A 142 14.49 2.96 -23.69
N ARG A 143 14.39 2.25 -22.56
CA ARG A 143 13.10 1.88 -21.93
C ARG A 143 12.17 3.08 -21.81
N TRP A 144 10.95 2.95 -22.35
CA TRP A 144 9.91 3.98 -22.29
C TRP A 144 8.57 3.35 -21.95
N ARG A 145 7.85 3.96 -21.01
CA ARG A 145 6.74 3.35 -20.23
C ARG A 145 5.46 3.03 -21.00
N GLU A 146 5.23 3.65 -22.14
CA GLU A 146 4.00 3.52 -22.93
C GLU A 146 4.35 3.48 -24.42
N SER A 147 3.82 2.51 -25.14
CA SER A 147 4.00 2.36 -26.58
C SER A 147 2.68 2.61 -27.33
N PHE A 148 2.76 2.74 -28.64
CA PHE A 148 1.61 2.57 -29.53
C PHE A 148 1.98 1.79 -30.78
N ILE A 149 0.94 1.22 -31.40
CA ILE A 149 0.97 0.66 -32.75
C ILE A 149 -0.02 1.43 -33.62
N VAL A 150 0.25 1.45 -34.92
CA VAL A 150 -0.55 2.09 -35.97
C VAL A 150 -1.04 1.02 -36.94
N SER A 151 -2.25 1.22 -37.46
CA SER A 151 -2.90 0.25 -38.36
C SER A 151 -3.90 0.97 -39.28
N GLU A 152 -4.24 0.33 -40.40
CA GLU A 152 -5.27 0.83 -41.31
C GLU A 152 -6.61 1.04 -40.58
N SER A 153 -7.37 2.07 -40.97
CA SER A 153 -8.66 2.40 -40.37
C SER A 153 -9.81 1.48 -40.84
N LYS A 154 -9.63 0.16 -40.68
CA LYS A 154 -10.68 -0.87 -40.85
C LYS A 154 -11.41 -1.06 -39.51
N PRO A 155 -12.62 -0.49 -39.31
CA PRO A 155 -13.32 -0.57 -38.02
C PRO A 155 -13.74 -2.01 -37.72
N GLN A 156 -13.50 -2.47 -36.49
CA GLN A 156 -13.96 -3.79 -36.05
C GLN A 156 -15.49 -3.78 -35.88
N LYS A 157 -16.20 -4.79 -36.41
CA LYS A 157 -17.66 -4.90 -36.32
C LYS A 157 -18.10 -4.84 -34.85
N GLY A 158 -18.85 -3.79 -34.49
CA GLY A 158 -19.38 -3.57 -33.14
C GLY A 158 -18.56 -2.62 -32.25
N VAL A 159 -17.38 -2.15 -32.67
CA VAL A 159 -16.57 -1.21 -31.88
C VAL A 159 -16.92 0.24 -32.26
N THR A 160 -17.38 1.02 -31.28
CA THR A 160 -17.64 2.46 -31.45
C THR A 160 -16.41 3.26 -31.00
N TYR A 161 -15.78 3.98 -31.93
CA TYR A 161 -14.63 4.83 -31.65
C TYR A 161 -15.06 6.23 -31.18
N PRO A 162 -14.30 6.89 -30.29
CA PRO A 162 -14.63 8.23 -29.82
C PRO A 162 -14.46 9.27 -30.94
N SER A 163 -15.46 10.13 -31.14
CA SER A 163 -15.41 11.26 -32.09
C SER A 163 -14.54 12.43 -31.63
N THR A 164 -14.11 12.45 -30.37
CA THR A 164 -13.26 13.50 -29.78
C THR A 164 -12.07 12.88 -29.06
N LEU A 165 -10.88 13.48 -29.25
CA LEU A 165 -9.67 13.08 -28.55
C LEU A 165 -9.57 13.82 -27.22
N THR A 166 -9.37 13.09 -26.13
CA THR A 166 -9.14 13.67 -24.81
C THR A 166 -7.65 13.91 -24.64
N TYR A 167 -7.23 15.17 -24.59
CA TYR A 167 -5.82 15.54 -24.40
C TYR A 167 -5.48 15.71 -22.91
N SER A 168 -4.27 15.32 -22.53
CA SER A 168 -3.69 15.63 -21.20
C SER A 168 -3.45 17.15 -21.10
N SER A 169 -4.00 17.78 -20.06
CA SER A 169 -4.27 19.22 -20.06
C SER A 169 -3.04 20.12 -19.88
N SER A 170 -2.71 20.85 -20.94
CA SER A 170 -2.26 22.25 -20.87
C SER A 170 -2.64 22.96 -22.17
N LYS A 171 -2.59 24.31 -22.20
CA LYS A 171 -2.89 25.12 -23.40
C LYS A 171 -2.03 24.66 -24.58
N SER A 172 -2.59 24.70 -25.79
CA SER A 172 -1.78 24.60 -27.02
C SER A 172 -0.83 25.80 -27.10
N PRO A 173 0.50 25.60 -27.16
CA PRO A 173 1.47 26.66 -27.44
C PRO A 173 1.95 26.55 -28.89
N ASP A 174 2.11 27.68 -29.57
CA ASP A 174 2.77 27.72 -30.87
C ASP A 174 4.21 27.17 -30.80
N ALA A 175 4.63 26.54 -31.88
CA ALA A 175 5.75 25.60 -31.84
C ALA A 175 7.12 26.26 -31.66
N LYS A 176 7.86 25.82 -30.63
CA LYS A 176 9.31 25.66 -30.73
C LYS A 176 9.63 24.18 -30.93
N ALA A 177 9.92 23.81 -32.18
CA ALA A 177 10.29 22.45 -32.55
C ALA A 177 11.70 22.13 -32.01
N GLY A 178 11.75 21.46 -30.86
CA GLY A 178 13.00 20.96 -30.28
C GLY A 178 13.68 19.93 -31.19
N LYS A 179 15.00 20.01 -31.31
CA LYS A 179 15.83 19.13 -32.15
C LYS A 179 15.71 17.68 -31.68
N CYS A 180 15.48 16.72 -32.58
CA CYS A 180 15.33 15.32 -32.20
C CYS A 180 16.65 14.73 -31.70
N GLU A 181 16.74 14.43 -30.41
CA GLU A 181 17.96 13.89 -29.81
C GLU A 181 18.19 12.43 -30.17
N THR A 182 19.44 12.12 -30.56
CA THR A 182 19.93 10.77 -30.83
C THR A 182 20.86 10.31 -29.69
N THR A 183 20.50 9.26 -28.97
CA THR A 183 21.45 8.59 -28.07
C THR A 183 22.54 7.89 -28.89
N LYS A 184 23.81 8.28 -28.73
CA LYS A 184 24.95 7.63 -29.39
C LYS A 184 24.99 6.13 -29.05
N ALA A 185 25.32 5.30 -30.04
CA ALA A 185 25.43 3.85 -29.85
C ALA A 185 26.73 3.46 -29.14
N TYR A 186 26.64 2.55 -28.16
CA TYR A 186 27.80 1.82 -27.64
C TYR A 186 28.21 0.72 -28.62
N PRO A 187 29.52 0.48 -28.85
CA PRO A 187 29.99 -0.63 -29.67
C PRO A 187 29.71 -1.98 -28.99
N ARG A 188 29.47 -3.01 -29.80
CA ARG A 188 29.24 -4.39 -29.34
C ARG A 188 30.60 -5.08 -29.07
N PRO A 189 30.75 -5.89 -28.00
CA PRO A 189 31.96 -6.68 -27.80
C PRO A 189 32.17 -7.70 -28.92
N SER A 190 33.38 -7.74 -29.47
CA SER A 190 33.87 -8.80 -30.36
C SER A 190 34.53 -9.92 -29.57
N ALA A 191 34.43 -11.16 -30.05
CA ALA A 191 35.08 -12.32 -29.42
C ALA A 191 36.63 -12.25 -29.55
N PRO A 192 37.41 -12.92 -28.67
CA PRO A 192 38.87 -12.93 -28.76
C PRO A 192 39.34 -13.82 -29.91
N GLY A 193 40.11 -13.25 -30.84
CA GLY A 193 40.83 -13.97 -31.89
C GLY A 193 42.32 -14.15 -31.55
N THR A 194 42.88 -15.31 -31.87
CA THR A 194 44.28 -15.67 -31.57
C THR A 194 45.27 -14.97 -32.50
N THR A 195 46.32 -14.35 -31.95
CA THR A 195 47.66 -14.23 -32.58
C THR A 195 48.72 -13.99 -31.51
N ALA A 196 50.01 -14.19 -31.84
CA ALA A 196 51.12 -14.25 -30.88
C ALA A 196 52.35 -13.45 -31.37
N GLN A 197 53.47 -13.61 -30.63
CA GLN A 197 54.86 -13.15 -30.87
C GLN A 197 55.32 -11.90 -30.09
N PRO A 198 56.64 -11.76 -29.76
CA PRO A 198 57.65 -12.81 -29.56
C PRO A 198 58.39 -12.69 -28.21
N VAL A 199 59.31 -13.63 -27.93
CA VAL A 199 60.10 -13.71 -26.68
C VAL A 199 61.51 -13.16 -26.88
N THR A 200 62.10 -12.55 -25.86
CA THR A 200 63.56 -12.51 -25.66
C THR A 200 63.89 -12.67 -24.17
N LEU A 201 65.03 -13.28 -23.87
CA LEU A 201 65.42 -13.86 -22.58
C LEU A 201 66.46 -12.98 -21.86
N MET A 202 66.42 -12.95 -20.52
CA MET A 202 67.59 -12.62 -19.66
C MET A 202 67.51 -13.38 -18.32
N GLN A 203 68.66 -13.56 -17.67
CA GLN A 203 68.97 -14.71 -16.80
C GLN A 203 68.59 -14.55 -15.31
N VAL A 204 68.69 -15.67 -14.57
CA VAL A 204 68.40 -15.82 -13.13
C VAL A 204 69.66 -16.23 -12.38
N LEU A 205 69.86 -15.75 -11.14
CA LEU A 205 70.59 -16.32 -9.98
C LEU A 205 70.67 -15.20 -8.89
N ALA A 206 70.62 -15.40 -7.57
CA ALA A 206 69.97 -16.39 -6.71
C ALA A 206 69.96 -15.88 -5.24
N MET A 207 68.98 -16.24 -4.42
CA MET A 207 68.99 -16.06 -2.94
C MET A 207 68.20 -17.18 -2.23
N PRO A 208 68.64 -17.67 -1.04
CA PRO A 208 67.93 -18.72 -0.29
C PRO A 208 67.26 -18.26 1.03
N ALA A 209 66.13 -18.91 1.38
CA ALA A 209 65.52 -19.06 2.73
C ALA A 209 65.11 -17.79 3.54
N ALA A 210 64.09 -17.78 4.41
CA ALA A 210 62.84 -18.54 4.66
C ALA A 210 62.02 -17.75 5.73
N GLU A 211 60.80 -18.06 6.21
CA GLU A 211 59.78 -19.11 5.97
C GLU A 211 58.39 -18.53 6.32
N VAL A 212 57.30 -18.91 5.62
CA VAL A 212 55.91 -18.78 6.11
C VAL A 212 55.06 -19.95 5.56
N ASN A 213 54.23 -20.57 6.40
CA ASN A 213 53.36 -21.69 6.01
C ASN A 213 51.96 -21.26 5.55
N HIS A 214 51.44 -21.93 4.51
CA HIS A 214 50.04 -21.87 4.05
C HIS A 214 49.59 -23.27 3.58
N ALA A 215 48.32 -23.61 3.81
CA ALA A 215 47.65 -24.77 3.21
C ALA A 215 46.17 -24.46 2.96
N THR A 216 45.59 -25.03 1.89
CA THR A 216 44.26 -24.65 1.36
C THR A 216 43.39 -25.88 1.11
N LEU A 217 42.05 -25.72 1.06
CA LEU A 217 41.10 -26.79 0.69
C LEU A 217 41.30 -27.33 -0.73
N PRO A 218 40.93 -28.60 -0.96
CA PRO A 218 40.12 -28.91 -2.15
C PRO A 218 38.97 -29.93 -1.93
N LYS A 219 38.19 -30.16 -2.99
CA LYS A 219 37.21 -31.24 -3.31
C LYS A 219 37.40 -31.56 -4.83
N PRO A 220 36.76 -32.57 -5.51
CA PRO A 220 35.63 -33.44 -5.11
C PRO A 220 35.60 -34.94 -5.60
N PHE A 221 34.59 -35.73 -5.16
CA PHE A 221 33.95 -36.93 -5.83
C PHE A 221 34.80 -38.23 -6.10
N PRO A 222 34.22 -39.42 -6.47
CA PRO A 222 32.87 -40.03 -6.25
C PRO A 222 32.81 -41.58 -5.87
N PHE A 223 31.62 -42.06 -5.45
CA PHE A 223 30.95 -43.40 -5.62
C PHE A 223 31.54 -44.81 -5.24
N VAL A 224 30.70 -45.61 -4.51
CA VAL A 224 30.58 -47.12 -4.30
C VAL A 224 31.83 -47.99 -3.99
N ALA A 225 31.83 -49.07 -3.17
CA ALA A 225 30.84 -49.85 -2.38
C ALA A 225 31.55 -50.56 -1.15
N SER A 226 31.15 -51.65 -0.45
CA SER A 226 30.02 -52.61 -0.49
C SER A 226 29.88 -53.48 0.80
N ALA A 227 28.70 -54.13 0.97
CA ALA A 227 28.40 -55.44 1.61
C ALA A 227 28.63 -55.78 3.12
N THR A 228 27.74 -56.67 3.63
CA THR A 228 27.71 -57.44 4.93
C THR A 228 27.41 -56.67 6.23
N SER A 229 26.83 -57.25 7.31
CA SER A 229 25.60 -58.09 7.46
C SER A 229 25.16 -58.18 8.96
N SER A 230 23.88 -58.50 9.23
CA SER A 230 23.19 -58.55 10.57
C SER A 230 23.45 -59.86 11.37
N PRO A 231 22.88 -60.18 12.59
CA PRO A 231 21.70 -59.62 13.29
C PRO A 231 21.67 -59.56 14.86
N ARG A 232 20.47 -59.28 15.41
CA ARG A 232 19.94 -59.09 16.79
C ARG A 232 20.08 -60.28 17.79
N PRO A 233 20.12 -59.99 19.12
CA PRO A 233 19.48 -60.81 20.19
C PRO A 233 18.44 -60.06 21.08
N GLN A 234 17.79 -60.75 22.04
CA GLN A 234 16.94 -60.19 23.13
C GLN A 234 17.49 -60.57 24.56
N PRO A 235 16.73 -60.90 25.65
CA PRO A 235 16.94 -60.24 26.97
C PRO A 235 17.22 -61.21 28.17
N LEU A 236 16.96 -60.76 29.42
CA LEU A 236 17.10 -61.40 30.77
C LEU A 236 18.47 -61.12 31.48
N GLY A 237 18.58 -61.01 32.82
CA GLY A 237 17.56 -60.93 33.89
C GLY A 237 18.10 -60.96 35.36
N HIS A 238 17.25 -60.60 36.33
CA HIS A 238 17.28 -60.87 37.81
C HIS A 238 18.40 -60.37 38.78
N ARG A 239 17.99 -59.55 39.78
CA ARG A 239 17.93 -59.84 41.26
C ARG A 239 17.63 -58.54 42.05
N SER A 240 17.15 -58.51 43.30
CA SER A 240 16.09 -59.27 44.02
C SER A 240 15.93 -58.69 45.44
N TRP A 241 14.71 -58.58 45.99
CA TRP A 241 14.37 -58.64 47.44
C TRP A 241 12.84 -58.75 47.62
N GLU A 242 12.38 -59.42 48.67
CA GLU A 242 10.96 -59.70 49.00
C GLU A 242 10.42 -58.65 50.02
N MET A 243 9.14 -58.52 50.40
CA MET A 243 7.93 -59.39 50.43
C MET A 243 6.66 -58.52 50.16
N GLY A 244 5.40 -59.00 50.03
CA GLY A 244 4.85 -60.36 49.91
C GLY A 244 3.49 -60.55 50.62
N ILE A 245 2.47 -61.10 49.92
CA ILE A 245 1.17 -61.66 50.40
C ILE A 245 0.20 -60.62 51.07
N GLN A 246 -1.03 -60.34 50.60
CA GLN A 246 -2.19 -61.23 50.32
C GLN A 246 -3.11 -60.75 49.17
N LYS A 247 -3.98 -61.67 48.71
CA LYS A 247 -5.10 -61.43 47.77
C LYS A 247 -6.42 -61.18 48.51
N GLN A 248 -7.39 -60.55 47.84
CA GLN A 248 -8.70 -61.21 47.66
C GLN A 248 -9.47 -60.69 46.43
N ASP A 249 -10.30 -61.58 45.91
CA ASP A 249 -10.76 -61.66 44.53
C ASP A 249 -11.93 -60.72 44.16
N SER A 250 -12.18 -60.56 42.85
CA SER A 250 -13.47 -60.11 42.30
C SER A 250 -14.16 -61.30 41.63
N PRO A 251 -15.50 -61.31 41.47
CA PRO A 251 -16.03 -61.01 40.14
C PRO A 251 -17.45 -60.40 40.09
N GLY A 252 -17.86 -59.92 38.91
CA GLY A 252 -19.25 -60.09 38.46
C GLY A 252 -20.05 -58.83 38.09
N ALA A 253 -20.39 -58.75 36.80
CA ALA A 253 -21.67 -58.40 36.16
C ALA A 253 -22.91 -57.94 36.98
N ALA A 254 -23.96 -57.34 36.41
CA ALA A 254 -24.20 -56.56 35.18
C ALA A 254 -25.71 -56.26 35.05
N PHE A 255 -26.09 -55.03 34.65
CA PHE A 255 -27.38 -54.64 34.04
C PHE A 255 -28.73 -54.74 34.82
N GLN A 256 -29.64 -53.85 34.39
CA GLN A 256 -31.12 -53.83 34.49
C GLN A 256 -31.83 -53.45 35.82
N GLU A 257 -32.62 -52.38 35.71
CA GLU A 257 -33.84 -52.12 36.51
C GLU A 257 -34.97 -53.08 36.08
N PRO A 258 -36.08 -53.17 36.86
CA PRO A 258 -37.25 -52.36 36.45
C PRO A 258 -38.13 -51.81 37.60
N MET A 259 -38.88 -50.75 37.26
CA MET A 259 -40.21 -50.30 37.74
C MET A 259 -40.73 -50.70 39.15
N GLY A 260 -41.12 -49.67 39.91
CA GLY A 260 -42.15 -49.73 40.96
C GLY A 260 -43.13 -48.56 40.81
N THR A 261 -44.39 -48.73 41.21
CA THR A 261 -45.51 -47.78 41.00
C THR A 261 -46.21 -47.37 42.30
N ASP A 262 -47.10 -46.37 42.20
CA ASP A 262 -48.03 -45.88 43.24
C ASP A 262 -47.38 -45.05 44.38
N VAL A 263 -48.04 -44.09 45.07
CA VAL A 263 -49.47 -43.67 45.09
C VAL A 263 -49.58 -42.14 44.99
N SER A 264 -50.71 -41.62 44.49
CA SER A 264 -51.05 -40.19 44.43
C SER A 264 -51.55 -39.60 45.76
N PHE A 265 -51.14 -38.37 46.08
CA PHE A 265 -51.95 -37.39 46.82
C PHE A 265 -51.76 -35.99 46.20
N GLY A 266 -52.87 -35.33 45.87
CA GLY A 266 -52.85 -34.08 45.09
C GLY A 266 -53.06 -32.82 45.92
N PHE A 267 -52.54 -31.70 45.43
CA PHE A 267 -52.94 -30.35 45.84
C PHE A 267 -52.92 -29.42 44.62
N ILE A 268 -54.00 -28.69 44.37
CA ILE A 268 -54.12 -27.73 43.27
C ILE A 268 -54.15 -26.31 43.84
N PRO A 269 -53.20 -25.46 43.42
CA PRO A 269 -53.51 -24.07 43.11
C PRO A 269 -53.57 -23.84 41.59
N LYS A 270 -54.45 -22.93 41.19
CA LYS A 270 -54.82 -22.59 39.81
C LYS A 270 -53.64 -22.16 38.94
N GLU A 271 -53.81 -22.31 37.63
CA GLU A 271 -53.02 -21.63 36.62
C GLU A 271 -53.06 -20.10 36.84
N GLU A 272 -51.89 -19.48 37.02
CA GLU A 272 -51.67 -18.14 36.47
C GLU A 272 -50.96 -18.30 35.13
N LEU A 273 -51.63 -17.87 34.05
CA LEU A 273 -51.07 -17.79 32.71
C LEU A 273 -50.01 -16.68 32.69
N SER A 274 -48.81 -16.99 33.20
CA SER A 274 -47.68 -16.08 33.13
C SER A 274 -47.26 -15.94 31.66
N THR A 275 -47.67 -14.83 31.05
CA THR A 275 -47.19 -14.43 29.74
C THR A 275 -45.69 -14.22 29.85
N GLN A 276 -44.90 -15.18 29.38
CA GLN A 276 -43.48 -14.97 29.12
C GLN A 276 -43.36 -13.89 28.05
N SER A 277 -43.21 -12.65 28.50
CA SER A 277 -42.78 -11.53 27.67
C SER A 277 -41.36 -11.86 27.21
N SER A 278 -41.23 -12.46 26.04
CA SER A 278 -39.95 -12.72 25.40
C SER A 278 -39.18 -11.41 25.32
N GLU A 279 -38.05 -11.32 26.02
CA GLU A 279 -37.17 -10.16 25.90
C GLU A 279 -36.84 -9.94 24.42
N PRO A 280 -36.85 -8.69 23.92
CA PRO A 280 -36.61 -8.41 22.51
C PRO A 280 -35.20 -8.89 22.16
N VAL A 281 -35.13 -9.93 21.31
CA VAL A 281 -33.87 -10.58 20.96
C VAL A 281 -32.91 -9.54 20.39
N SER A 282 -31.82 -9.29 21.12
CA SER A 282 -30.68 -8.43 20.77
C SER A 282 -30.40 -8.42 19.26
N GLN A 283 -30.61 -7.26 18.62
CA GLN A 283 -30.35 -7.04 17.20
C GLN A 283 -29.02 -6.31 16.95
N GLY A 284 -28.48 -5.64 17.98
CA GLY A 284 -27.24 -4.91 17.97
C GLY A 284 -27.39 -3.44 17.60
N ASP A 285 -26.60 -2.58 18.25
CA ASP A 285 -26.61 -1.13 18.02
C ASP A 285 -26.22 -0.78 16.57
N PRO A 286 -27.14 -0.28 15.73
CA PRO A 286 -26.85 0.03 14.33
C PRO A 286 -25.83 1.16 14.16
N ASN A 287 -25.55 1.95 15.21
CA ASN A 287 -24.51 2.98 15.20
C ASN A 287 -23.09 2.37 15.33
N CYS A 288 -22.94 1.20 15.94
CA CYS A 288 -21.66 0.51 16.16
C CYS A 288 -21.43 -0.65 15.17
N LYS A 289 -21.55 -0.39 13.86
CA LYS A 289 -21.46 -1.44 12.84
C LYS A 289 -20.02 -1.86 12.50
N VAL A 290 -19.42 -2.70 13.35
CA VAL A 290 -18.06 -3.25 13.21
C VAL A 290 -18.01 -4.77 13.27
N ASP A 291 -16.94 -5.37 12.73
CA ASP A 291 -16.71 -6.82 12.75
C ASP A 291 -15.52 -7.14 13.66
N LEU A 292 -15.78 -7.75 14.81
CA LEU A 292 -14.83 -7.94 15.93
C LEU A 292 -14.27 -9.36 16.02
N SER A 293 -12.95 -9.45 16.12
CA SER A 293 -12.21 -10.66 16.49
C SER A 293 -11.49 -10.41 17.82
N PHE A 294 -11.90 -11.08 18.89
CA PHE A 294 -11.14 -11.08 20.14
C PHE A 294 -10.07 -12.19 20.11
N LEU A 295 -8.80 -11.82 20.21
CA LEU A 295 -7.66 -12.71 20.29
C LEU A 295 -7.30 -12.85 21.77
N ILE A 296 -7.75 -13.95 22.39
CA ILE A 296 -7.56 -14.20 23.83
C ILE A 296 -6.38 -15.10 24.10
N ASP A 297 -5.60 -14.75 25.13
CA ASP A 297 -4.46 -15.53 25.59
C ASP A 297 -4.95 -16.80 26.27
N GLY A 298 -4.70 -17.95 25.64
CA GLY A 298 -4.97 -19.28 26.17
C GLY A 298 -3.71 -20.03 26.58
N SER A 299 -2.54 -19.36 26.63
CA SER A 299 -1.24 -19.94 26.98
C SER A 299 -1.24 -20.58 28.37
N SER A 300 -0.17 -21.29 28.72
CA SER A 300 0.00 -21.83 30.07
C SER A 300 0.32 -20.74 31.11
N GLY A 301 0.94 -19.63 30.69
CA GLY A 301 1.46 -18.58 31.59
C GLY A 301 0.37 -17.81 32.34
N ILE A 302 -0.72 -17.46 31.66
CA ILE A 302 -1.88 -16.78 32.25
C ILE A 302 -2.57 -17.61 33.35
N GLY A 303 -2.56 -18.95 33.24
CA GLY A 303 -3.16 -19.85 34.22
C GLY A 303 -4.69 -19.70 34.39
N LYS A 304 -5.29 -20.67 35.10
CA LYS A 304 -6.75 -20.85 35.10
C LYS A 304 -7.53 -19.65 35.67
N ARG A 305 -7.05 -18.97 36.71
CA ARG A 305 -7.79 -17.87 37.37
C ARG A 305 -7.89 -16.63 36.49
N ARG A 306 -6.77 -16.17 35.91
CA ARG A 306 -6.75 -15.01 35.01
C ARG A 306 -7.50 -15.31 33.70
N PHE A 307 -7.40 -16.55 33.21
CA PHE A 307 -8.19 -17.00 32.06
C PHE A 307 -9.71 -16.88 32.28
N GLN A 308 -10.24 -17.18 33.47
CA GLN A 308 -11.66 -16.95 33.77
C GLN A 308 -12.02 -15.45 33.79
N ILE A 309 -11.16 -14.59 34.36
CA ILE A 309 -11.34 -13.12 34.34
C ILE A 309 -11.37 -12.59 32.90
N GLN A 310 -10.50 -13.11 32.02
CA GLN A 310 -10.48 -12.79 30.60
C GLN A 310 -11.80 -13.15 29.90
N LYS A 311 -12.36 -14.34 30.19
CA LYS A 311 -13.65 -14.75 29.64
C LYS A 311 -14.81 -13.89 30.16
N GLN A 312 -14.82 -13.55 31.44
CA GLN A 312 -15.84 -12.65 31.99
C GLN A 312 -15.82 -11.28 31.31
N PHE A 313 -14.62 -10.69 31.12
CA PHE A 313 -14.46 -9.43 30.40
C PHE A 313 -15.00 -9.48 28.95
N LEU A 314 -14.79 -10.60 28.23
CA LEU A 314 -15.38 -10.81 26.91
C LEU A 314 -16.92 -10.93 26.97
N ALA A 315 -17.47 -11.63 27.96
CA ALA A 315 -18.91 -11.78 28.15
C ALA A 315 -19.59 -10.45 28.52
N ASP A 316 -18.96 -9.64 29.35
CA ASP A 316 -19.45 -8.31 29.75
C ASP A 316 -19.42 -7.35 28.55
N ILE A 317 -18.37 -7.39 27.73
CA ILE A 317 -18.32 -6.66 26.45
C ILE A 317 -19.43 -7.12 25.50
N ALA A 318 -19.64 -8.42 25.35
CA ALA A 318 -20.67 -8.97 24.47
C ALA A 318 -22.09 -8.51 24.85
N GLN A 319 -22.39 -8.42 26.15
CA GLN A 319 -23.64 -7.85 26.65
C GLN A 319 -23.71 -6.33 26.43
N THR A 320 -22.65 -5.59 26.76
CA THR A 320 -22.70 -4.11 26.78
C THR A 320 -22.59 -3.48 25.38
N LEU A 321 -22.03 -4.16 24.38
CA LEU A 321 -22.02 -3.70 22.98
C LEU A 321 -23.34 -3.94 22.23
N ASP A 322 -24.23 -4.77 22.76
CA ASP A 322 -25.33 -5.39 22.04
C ASP A 322 -24.83 -6.07 20.74
N ILE A 323 -24.30 -7.30 20.85
CA ILE A 323 -23.81 -8.03 19.67
C ILE A 323 -24.99 -8.61 18.88
N GLY A 324 -25.14 -8.17 17.62
CA GLY A 324 -26.22 -8.63 16.76
C GLY A 324 -26.08 -8.22 15.28
N PRO A 325 -26.95 -8.73 14.39
CA PRO A 325 -26.81 -8.60 12.95
C PRO A 325 -26.91 -7.17 12.40
N ALA A 326 -27.66 -6.29 13.07
CA ALA A 326 -27.80 -4.89 12.69
C ALA A 326 -26.57 -4.06 13.10
N GLY A 327 -26.01 -4.34 14.28
CA GLY A 327 -24.91 -3.62 14.90
C GLY A 327 -23.55 -4.34 14.84
N PRO A 328 -22.81 -4.45 15.96
CA PRO A 328 -21.51 -5.12 16.00
C PRO A 328 -21.66 -6.66 15.92
N LEU A 329 -20.79 -7.31 15.15
CA LEU A 329 -20.64 -8.77 15.16
C LEU A 329 -19.34 -9.14 15.88
N MET A 330 -19.33 -10.22 16.68
CA MET A 330 -18.17 -10.62 17.48
C MET A 330 -17.90 -12.13 17.38
N GLY A 331 -16.63 -12.49 17.19
CA GLY A 331 -16.13 -13.84 17.33
C GLY A 331 -14.81 -13.89 18.11
N VAL A 332 -14.39 -15.10 18.48
CA VAL A 332 -13.25 -15.33 19.39
C VAL A 332 -12.26 -16.30 18.79
N VAL A 333 -10.99 -15.93 18.82
CA VAL A 333 -9.84 -16.78 18.52
C VAL A 333 -9.02 -16.93 19.79
N GLN A 334 -8.84 -18.16 20.26
CA GLN A 334 -7.92 -18.43 21.35
C GLN A 334 -6.55 -18.74 20.77
N TYR A 335 -5.50 -18.10 21.29
CA TYR A 335 -4.13 -18.40 20.94
C TYR A 335 -3.35 -19.05 22.09
N GLY A 336 -2.16 -19.54 21.73
CA GLY A 336 -1.32 -20.45 22.51
C GLY A 336 -0.13 -20.79 21.60
N ASP A 337 0.32 -22.05 21.60
CA ASP A 337 1.29 -22.50 20.58
C ASP A 337 0.76 -22.31 19.15
N ASN A 338 -0.53 -22.58 18.93
CA ASN A 338 -1.22 -22.39 17.66
C ASN A 338 -2.63 -21.82 17.86
N PRO A 339 -3.00 -20.71 17.17
CA PRO A 339 -4.32 -20.09 17.27
C PRO A 339 -5.43 -20.97 16.71
N ALA A 340 -6.62 -20.89 17.30
CA ALA A 340 -7.83 -21.54 16.81
C ALA A 340 -9.08 -20.70 17.10
N THR A 341 -9.90 -20.49 16.08
CA THR A 341 -11.26 -19.95 16.21
C THR A 341 -12.08 -20.82 17.16
N GLN A 342 -12.63 -20.22 18.21
CA GLN A 342 -13.63 -20.85 19.07
C GLN A 342 -15.01 -20.75 18.42
N PHE A 343 -15.31 -19.57 17.87
CA PHE A 343 -16.48 -19.31 17.02
C PHE A 343 -16.23 -18.06 16.16
N ASN A 344 -16.90 -17.96 15.01
CA ASN A 344 -16.73 -16.86 14.04
C ASN A 344 -17.91 -15.87 14.08
N LEU A 345 -17.80 -14.78 13.30
CA LEU A 345 -18.75 -13.66 13.24
C LEU A 345 -20.21 -14.04 12.90
N LYS A 346 -20.43 -15.25 12.39
CA LYS A 346 -21.77 -15.78 12.04
C LYS A 346 -22.25 -16.93 12.92
N THR A 347 -21.49 -17.32 13.96
CA THR A 347 -21.84 -18.48 14.81
C THR A 347 -22.87 -18.12 15.88
N HIS A 348 -22.70 -16.95 16.50
CA HIS A 348 -23.63 -16.38 17.48
C HIS A 348 -24.00 -14.96 17.03
N MET A 349 -25.29 -14.64 16.98
CA MET A 349 -25.82 -13.36 16.47
C MET A 349 -26.72 -12.66 17.49
N ASN A 350 -26.58 -12.98 18.77
CA ASN A 350 -27.18 -12.26 19.89
C ASN A 350 -26.22 -12.32 21.09
N SER A 351 -26.29 -11.31 21.96
CA SER A 351 -25.41 -11.17 23.13
C SER A 351 -25.46 -12.34 24.14
N GLN A 352 -26.62 -12.99 24.29
CA GLN A 352 -26.86 -13.98 25.34
C GLN A 352 -26.32 -15.38 24.98
N ASP A 353 -26.57 -15.86 23.77
CA ASP A 353 -25.93 -17.08 23.26
C ASP A 353 -24.41 -16.93 23.24
N LEU A 354 -23.93 -15.75 22.84
CA LEU A 354 -22.51 -15.42 22.81
C LEU A 354 -21.89 -15.46 24.21
N LYS A 355 -22.55 -14.90 25.23
CA LYS A 355 -22.14 -15.02 26.64
C LYS A 355 -21.99 -16.48 27.06
N THR A 356 -23.02 -17.30 26.85
CA THR A 356 -23.01 -18.72 27.20
C THR A 356 -21.99 -19.54 26.38
N ALA A 357 -21.67 -19.11 25.15
CA ALA A 357 -20.60 -19.70 24.35
C ALA A 357 -19.20 -19.33 24.89
N ILE A 358 -19.00 -18.06 25.29
CA ILE A 358 -17.76 -17.58 25.93
C ILE A 358 -17.51 -18.34 27.23
N GLU A 359 -18.51 -18.47 28.09
CA GLU A 359 -18.41 -19.19 29.37
C GLU A 359 -17.89 -20.63 29.19
N LYS A 360 -18.28 -21.31 28.10
CA LYS A 360 -17.88 -22.69 27.77
C LYS A 360 -16.45 -22.85 27.21
N ILE A 361 -15.75 -21.76 26.85
CA ILE A 361 -14.38 -21.84 26.30
C ILE A 361 -13.41 -22.44 27.34
N THR A 362 -12.62 -23.44 26.93
CA THR A 362 -11.57 -24.08 27.72
C THR A 362 -10.18 -23.57 27.34
N GLN A 363 -9.26 -23.47 28.31
CA GLN A 363 -7.87 -23.06 28.10
C GLN A 363 -7.05 -24.18 27.44
N ARG A 364 -6.34 -23.90 26.35
CA ARG A 364 -5.56 -24.91 25.58
C ARG A 364 -4.09 -25.04 25.98
N GLY A 365 -3.51 -24.01 26.61
CA GLY A 365 -2.10 -23.99 27.03
C GLY A 365 -1.12 -23.60 25.92
N GLY A 366 0.17 -23.71 26.23
CA GLY A 366 1.29 -23.41 25.33
C GLY A 366 1.95 -22.06 25.59
N LEU A 367 2.68 -21.54 24.60
CA LEU A 367 3.33 -20.21 24.61
C LEU A 367 2.36 -19.07 24.23
N SER A 368 2.73 -17.80 24.44
CA SER A 368 1.91 -16.63 24.11
C SER A 368 2.25 -16.06 22.71
N ASN A 369 2.00 -16.84 21.66
CA ASN A 369 2.35 -16.48 20.27
C ASN A 369 1.33 -15.54 19.61
N VAL A 370 1.34 -14.28 20.01
CA VAL A 370 0.48 -13.20 19.50
C VAL A 370 0.68 -12.94 18.00
N GLY A 371 1.92 -12.92 17.51
CA GLY A 371 2.24 -12.69 16.10
C GLY A 371 1.61 -13.74 15.19
N ARG A 372 1.73 -15.01 15.59
CA ARG A 372 1.02 -16.13 14.94
C ARG A 372 -0.49 -15.95 14.97
N ALA A 373 -1.06 -15.49 16.09
CA ALA A 373 -2.50 -15.25 16.24
C ALA A 373 -3.02 -14.14 15.30
N ILE A 374 -2.33 -13.02 15.23
CA ILE A 374 -2.64 -11.90 14.33
C ILE A 374 -2.51 -12.35 12.86
N SER A 375 -1.47 -13.13 12.51
CA SER A 375 -1.30 -13.68 11.16
C SER A 375 -2.43 -14.64 10.77
N PHE A 376 -2.92 -15.47 11.71
CA PHE A 376 -4.06 -16.35 11.51
C PHE A 376 -5.37 -15.58 11.27
N VAL A 377 -5.67 -14.59 12.12
CA VAL A 377 -6.88 -13.75 12.00
C VAL A 377 -6.91 -12.99 10.67
N THR A 378 -5.75 -12.49 10.23
CA THR A 378 -5.57 -11.84 8.92
C THR A 378 -5.87 -12.76 7.74
N LYS A 379 -5.46 -14.04 7.82
CA LYS A 379 -5.53 -14.99 6.69
C LYS A 379 -6.82 -15.80 6.63
N THR A 380 -7.50 -16.01 7.76
CA THR A 380 -8.61 -16.98 7.87
C THR A 380 -9.88 -16.40 8.47
N PHE A 381 -9.78 -15.69 9.59
CA PHE A 381 -10.93 -15.26 10.38
C PHE A 381 -11.76 -14.21 9.65
N PHE A 382 -11.14 -13.13 9.17
CA PHE A 382 -11.83 -12.03 8.48
C PHE A 382 -12.20 -12.35 7.01
N SER A 383 -12.72 -13.56 6.76
CA SER A 383 -13.20 -13.99 5.44
C SER A 383 -14.74 -14.00 5.36
N LYS A 384 -15.28 -13.80 4.15
CA LYS A 384 -16.74 -13.86 3.90
C LYS A 384 -17.36 -15.20 4.33
N ALA A 385 -16.60 -16.29 4.22
CA ALA A 385 -17.01 -17.63 4.68
C ALA A 385 -17.27 -17.68 6.20
N ASN A 386 -16.54 -16.88 6.98
CA ASN A 386 -16.61 -16.78 8.44
C ASN A 386 -17.54 -15.66 8.95
N GLY A 387 -18.26 -14.98 8.04
CA GLY A 387 -19.25 -13.94 8.40
C GLY A 387 -18.78 -12.50 8.25
N ASN A 388 -17.57 -12.24 7.72
CA ASN A 388 -17.12 -10.87 7.46
C ASN A 388 -18.07 -10.16 6.46
N ARG A 389 -18.60 -9.00 6.86
CA ARG A 389 -19.54 -8.18 6.08
C ARG A 389 -18.87 -7.34 5.00
N GLY A 390 -17.56 -7.08 5.09
CA GLY A 390 -16.73 -6.37 4.11
C GLY A 390 -16.98 -4.86 3.98
N GLY A 391 -18.22 -4.40 4.22
CA GLY A 391 -18.59 -2.99 4.35
C GLY A 391 -18.62 -2.48 5.80
N ALA A 392 -18.07 -3.24 6.75
CA ALA A 392 -17.90 -2.87 8.15
C ALA A 392 -16.39 -2.88 8.49
N PRO A 393 -15.88 -1.99 9.37
CA PRO A 393 -14.49 -2.04 9.79
C PRO A 393 -14.14 -3.36 10.50
N ASN A 394 -13.07 -4.02 10.04
CA ASN A 394 -12.50 -5.18 10.71
C ASN A 394 -11.69 -4.73 11.93
N VAL A 395 -11.95 -5.33 13.10
CA VAL A 395 -11.30 -4.96 14.37
C VAL A 395 -10.82 -6.21 15.12
N ALA A 396 -9.51 -6.36 15.25
CA ALA A 396 -8.86 -7.34 16.10
C ALA A 396 -8.55 -6.72 17.48
N VAL A 397 -9.12 -7.26 18.55
CA VAL A 397 -8.80 -6.87 19.94
C VAL A 397 -7.91 -7.96 20.53
N VAL A 398 -6.64 -7.63 20.77
CA VAL A 398 -5.63 -8.55 21.30
C VAL A 398 -5.49 -8.34 22.80
N LEU A 399 -5.59 -9.42 23.58
CA LEU A 399 -5.31 -9.43 25.01
C LEU A 399 -4.05 -10.28 25.23
N VAL A 400 -3.06 -9.76 25.97
CA VAL A 400 -1.84 -10.50 26.35
C VAL A 400 -1.54 -10.32 27.84
N ASP A 401 -1.08 -11.40 28.48
CA ASP A 401 -0.50 -11.35 29.83
C ASP A 401 1.01 -11.08 29.73
N GLY A 402 1.48 -9.96 30.23
CA GLY A 402 2.89 -9.54 30.13
C GLY A 402 3.33 -9.14 28.72
N TRP A 403 3.88 -10.08 27.95
CA TRP A 403 4.50 -9.84 26.65
C TRP A 403 4.46 -11.09 25.74
N PRO A 404 4.44 -10.91 24.40
CA PRO A 404 4.39 -12.03 23.46
C PRO A 404 5.69 -12.84 23.43
N THR A 405 5.57 -14.13 23.14
CA THR A 405 6.71 -15.06 22.93
C THR A 405 7.22 -15.07 21.49
N ASP A 406 6.55 -14.37 20.56
CA ASP A 406 6.97 -14.20 19.17
C ASP A 406 6.94 -12.71 18.74
N LYS A 407 7.41 -12.43 17.52
CA LYS A 407 7.45 -11.08 16.95
C LYS A 407 6.11 -10.70 16.36
N VAL A 408 5.64 -9.49 16.65
CA VAL A 408 4.32 -9.00 16.25
C VAL A 408 4.37 -7.97 15.11
N GLU A 409 5.49 -7.27 14.90
CA GLU A 409 5.65 -6.17 13.92
C GLU A 409 5.18 -6.60 12.52
N GLU A 410 5.71 -7.70 11.99
CA GLU A 410 5.45 -8.16 10.61
C GLU A 410 4.03 -8.75 10.44
N ALA A 411 3.54 -9.50 11.43
CA ALA A 411 2.18 -10.04 11.40
C ALA A 411 1.13 -8.92 11.48
N SER A 412 1.38 -7.93 12.34
CA SER A 412 0.51 -6.77 12.53
C SER A 412 0.56 -5.83 11.33
N ARG A 413 1.73 -5.65 10.71
CA ARG A 413 1.87 -4.97 9.42
C ARG A 413 0.91 -5.58 8.39
N LEU A 414 0.95 -6.90 8.18
CA LEU A 414 0.07 -7.58 7.24
C LEU A 414 -1.43 -7.39 7.58
N ALA A 415 -1.80 -7.39 8.87
CA ALA A 415 -3.16 -7.12 9.31
C ALA A 415 -3.62 -5.68 8.96
N ARG A 416 -2.80 -4.66 9.27
CA ARG A 416 -3.09 -3.26 8.97
C ARG A 416 -3.16 -2.99 7.46
N GLU A 417 -2.33 -3.67 6.68
CA GLU A 417 -2.36 -3.61 5.21
C GLU A 417 -3.63 -4.27 4.64
N SER A 418 -4.13 -5.32 5.30
CA SER A 418 -5.43 -5.95 5.01
C SER A 418 -6.65 -5.16 5.54
N GLY A 419 -6.44 -3.95 6.07
CA GLY A 419 -7.51 -3.09 6.61
C GLY A 419 -8.05 -3.51 7.98
N ILE A 420 -7.32 -4.31 8.74
CA ILE A 420 -7.69 -4.73 10.10
C ILE A 420 -7.16 -3.72 11.12
N ASN A 421 -8.05 -3.24 11.98
CA ASN A 421 -7.71 -2.41 13.12
C ASN A 421 -7.22 -3.29 14.27
N ILE A 422 -6.00 -3.07 14.77
CA ILE A 422 -5.50 -3.77 15.96
C ILE A 422 -5.66 -2.85 17.17
N PHE A 423 -6.51 -3.24 18.12
CA PHE A 423 -6.42 -2.80 19.51
C PHE A 423 -5.56 -3.79 20.29
N PHE A 424 -4.71 -3.27 21.17
CA PHE A 424 -3.74 -4.08 21.90
C PHE A 424 -3.83 -3.78 23.40
N ILE A 425 -4.31 -4.76 24.16
CA ILE A 425 -4.51 -4.70 25.61
C ILE A 425 -3.41 -5.52 26.27
N THR A 426 -2.41 -4.83 26.81
CA THR A 426 -1.37 -5.44 27.63
C THR A 426 -1.80 -5.41 29.08
N VAL A 427 -1.92 -6.58 29.71
CA VAL A 427 -2.15 -6.71 31.16
C VAL A 427 -0.83 -7.05 31.84
N GLU A 428 -0.52 -6.41 32.97
CA GLU A 428 0.73 -6.62 33.73
C GLU A 428 2.00 -6.50 32.86
N ALA A 429 2.11 -5.39 32.13
CA ALA A 429 3.22 -5.11 31.22
C ALA A 429 4.62 -5.22 31.88
N ALA A 430 5.58 -5.79 31.13
CA ALA A 430 6.94 -6.09 31.57
C ALA A 430 7.62 -4.96 32.37
N ALA A 431 8.21 -5.31 33.52
CA ALA A 431 9.00 -4.40 34.34
C ALA A 431 10.31 -4.00 33.63
N GLU A 432 10.94 -2.89 34.05
CA GLU A 432 12.09 -2.32 33.35
C GLU A 432 13.27 -3.29 33.22
N ASN A 433 13.49 -4.11 34.26
CA ASN A 433 14.49 -5.19 34.33
C ASN A 433 14.14 -6.41 33.44
N GLU A 434 12.88 -6.56 33.03
CA GLU A 434 12.39 -7.67 32.21
C GLU A 434 12.42 -7.33 30.72
N LYS A 435 12.34 -6.03 30.35
CA LYS A 435 12.32 -5.56 28.95
C LYS A 435 13.46 -6.09 28.08
N GLN A 436 14.63 -6.37 28.67
CA GLN A 436 15.78 -6.96 27.98
C GLN A 436 15.54 -8.41 27.49
N HIS A 437 14.58 -9.13 28.09
CA HIS A 437 14.17 -10.49 27.71
C HIS A 437 12.96 -10.52 26.76
N VAL A 438 12.37 -9.36 26.44
CA VAL A 438 11.21 -9.27 25.55
C VAL A 438 11.67 -9.42 24.10
N MET A 439 11.15 -10.44 23.40
CA MET A 439 11.52 -10.82 22.03
C MET A 439 11.40 -9.69 21.00
N GLU A 440 10.55 -8.70 21.27
CA GLU A 440 10.37 -7.51 20.46
C GLU A 440 10.04 -6.28 21.34
N PRO A 441 11.02 -5.41 21.64
CA PRO A 441 10.77 -4.18 22.37
C PRO A 441 9.71 -3.31 21.69
N SER A 442 8.86 -2.67 22.50
CA SER A 442 7.71 -1.87 22.06
C SER A 442 6.65 -2.63 21.25
N PHE A 443 6.54 -3.97 21.38
CA PHE A 443 5.57 -4.83 20.68
C PHE A 443 4.16 -4.22 20.53
N ALA A 444 3.57 -3.67 21.60
CA ALA A 444 2.23 -3.08 21.56
C ALA A 444 2.15 -1.88 20.60
N ASN A 445 3.14 -0.97 20.63
CA ASN A 445 3.24 0.17 19.71
C ASN A 445 3.43 -0.28 18.26
N LYS A 446 4.19 -1.36 18.05
CA LYS A 446 4.44 -1.94 16.72
C LYS A 446 3.23 -2.70 16.15
N ALA A 447 2.38 -3.24 17.03
CA ALA A 447 1.19 -3.99 16.67
C ALA A 447 0.01 -3.09 16.29
N VAL A 448 -0.23 -2.03 17.06
CA VAL A 448 -1.28 -1.04 16.77
C VAL A 448 -0.98 -0.21 15.53
N CYS A 449 -1.96 0.59 15.09
CA CYS A 449 -1.87 1.38 13.86
C CYS A 449 -1.41 2.82 14.04
N ARG A 450 -1.51 3.34 15.28
CA ARG A 450 -1.01 4.67 15.68
C ARG A 450 -0.61 4.59 17.15
N THR A 451 0.56 5.11 17.49
CA THR A 451 1.11 5.11 18.85
C THR A 451 0.56 6.23 19.75
N ASN A 452 -0.58 6.82 19.36
CA ASN A 452 -1.24 7.96 20.02
C ASN A 452 -2.10 7.58 21.25
N GLY A 453 -1.94 6.37 21.79
CA GLY A 453 -2.72 5.86 22.93
C GLY A 453 -4.20 5.57 22.66
N PHE A 454 -4.68 5.66 21.42
CA PHE A 454 -6.05 5.28 21.04
C PHE A 454 -6.21 3.77 20.90
N TYR A 455 -5.27 3.10 20.24
CA TYR A 455 -5.36 1.67 19.97
C TYR A 455 -4.77 0.79 21.08
N SER A 456 -3.85 1.34 21.89
CA SER A 456 -3.20 0.61 22.97
C SER A 456 -3.88 0.89 24.33
N PHE A 457 -3.94 -0.16 25.15
CA PHE A 457 -4.33 -0.11 26.55
C PHE A 457 -3.28 -0.82 27.39
N ASN A 458 -2.76 -0.15 28.43
CA ASN A 458 -1.91 -0.77 29.44
C ASN A 458 -2.72 -0.91 30.73
N VAL A 459 -2.80 -2.14 31.27
CA VAL A 459 -3.63 -2.49 32.41
C VAL A 459 -2.72 -3.00 33.54
N PRO A 460 -2.54 -2.25 34.65
CA PRO A 460 -1.58 -2.62 35.70
C PRO A 460 -1.86 -3.93 36.43
N SER A 461 -3.07 -4.50 36.35
CA SER A 461 -3.41 -5.80 36.92
C SER A 461 -4.68 -6.38 36.30
N TRP A 462 -4.87 -7.71 36.39
CA TRP A 462 -6.08 -8.38 35.91
C TRP A 462 -7.39 -7.87 36.55
N LEU A 463 -7.35 -7.40 37.79
CA LEU A 463 -8.51 -6.77 38.46
C LEU A 463 -8.85 -5.37 37.88
N GLY A 464 -7.91 -4.74 37.19
CA GLY A 464 -8.11 -3.47 36.49
C GLY A 464 -8.73 -3.61 35.10
N LEU A 465 -8.81 -4.82 34.53
CA LEU A 465 -9.20 -5.05 33.13
C LEU A 465 -10.60 -4.50 32.80
N SER A 466 -11.56 -4.67 33.70
CA SER A 466 -12.94 -4.13 33.55
C SER A 466 -12.98 -2.61 33.35
N LYS A 467 -12.02 -1.86 33.90
CA LYS A 467 -11.90 -0.40 33.70
C LYS A 467 -11.59 -0.02 32.25
N THR A 468 -11.09 -0.95 31.44
CA THR A 468 -10.86 -0.71 30.01
C THR A 468 -12.10 -0.92 29.14
N MET A 469 -13.17 -1.56 29.66
CA MET A 469 -14.36 -1.92 28.87
C MET A 469 -15.00 -0.70 28.19
N GLN A 470 -15.37 0.31 28.99
CA GLN A 470 -16.00 1.53 28.50
C GLN A 470 -15.14 2.32 27.49
N PRO A 471 -13.85 2.62 27.75
CA PRO A 471 -13.01 3.30 26.75
C PRO A 471 -12.62 2.42 25.56
N LEU A 472 -12.60 1.07 25.67
CA LEU A 472 -12.45 0.17 24.53
C LEU A 472 -13.67 0.27 23.62
N MET A 473 -14.86 0.03 24.14
CA MET A 473 -16.12 0.07 23.37
C MET A 473 -16.28 1.40 22.65
N LYS A 474 -16.08 2.53 23.35
CA LYS A 474 -16.18 3.86 22.74
C LYS A 474 -15.22 4.05 21.55
N ARG A 475 -14.02 3.49 21.61
CA ARG A 475 -13.02 3.59 20.52
C ARG A 475 -13.25 2.56 19.41
N VAL A 476 -13.87 1.43 19.73
CA VAL A 476 -14.27 0.38 18.78
C VAL A 476 -15.47 0.81 17.94
N CYS A 477 -16.41 1.59 18.49
CA CYS A 477 -17.52 2.16 17.72
C CYS A 477 -17.18 3.47 16.97
N ASP A 478 -15.99 4.06 17.23
CA ASP A 478 -15.51 5.32 16.63
C ASP A 478 -14.98 5.08 15.20
N THR A 479 -15.89 4.71 14.29
CA THR A 479 -15.56 4.18 12.95
C THR A 479 -14.74 5.12 12.07
N ASP A 480 -14.94 6.44 12.18
CA ASP A 480 -14.12 7.45 11.50
C ASP A 480 -12.64 7.38 11.90
N ARG A 481 -12.36 6.97 13.15
CA ARG A 481 -11.00 6.79 13.67
C ARG A 481 -10.47 5.37 13.49
N LEU A 482 -11.29 4.43 13.00
CA LEU A 482 -10.84 3.09 12.59
C LEU A 482 -10.15 3.06 11.21
N ALA A 483 -9.57 4.19 10.80
CA ALA A 483 -8.66 4.31 9.65
C ALA A 483 -7.25 3.78 10.00
N CYS A 484 -7.14 2.46 10.19
CA CYS A 484 -5.89 1.71 10.35
C CYS A 484 -5.22 1.30 9.02
N SER A 485 -5.96 1.35 7.91
CA SER A 485 -5.47 0.96 6.59
C SER A 485 -4.18 1.70 6.20
N LYS A 486 -3.28 1.04 5.49
CA LYS A 486 -2.08 1.65 4.87
C LYS A 486 -2.46 2.95 4.12
N THR A 487 -1.91 4.10 4.51
CA THR A 487 -2.12 5.41 3.86
C THR A 487 -0.80 5.99 3.35
N CYS A 488 -0.90 7.04 2.55
CA CYS A 488 0.25 7.88 2.19
C CYS A 488 0.98 8.50 3.39
N LEU A 489 0.27 8.80 4.47
CA LEU A 489 0.80 9.58 5.60
C LEU A 489 1.56 8.71 6.62
N ASN A 490 1.35 7.38 6.63
CA ASN A 490 1.90 6.45 7.61
C ASN A 490 2.71 5.28 7.00
N SER A 491 3.21 5.41 5.77
CA SER A 491 3.82 4.27 5.05
C SER A 491 5.04 4.58 4.17
N ALA A 492 5.85 5.58 4.55
CA ALA A 492 7.05 5.97 3.82
C ALA A 492 8.32 6.04 4.70
N ASP A 493 9.49 5.79 4.09
CA ASP A 493 10.77 6.29 4.57
C ASP A 493 11.07 7.58 3.76
N ILE A 494 11.05 8.74 4.42
CA ILE A 494 11.13 10.07 3.79
C ILE A 494 12.51 10.70 4.07
N GLY A 495 13.35 10.76 3.05
CA GLY A 495 14.67 11.37 3.12
C GLY A 495 14.67 12.78 2.53
N PHE A 496 14.89 13.78 3.37
CA PHE A 496 15.13 15.15 2.91
C PHE A 496 16.58 15.32 2.44
N VAL A 497 16.77 15.92 1.27
CA VAL A 497 18.09 16.28 0.72
C VAL A 497 18.12 17.80 0.59
N ILE A 498 18.82 18.45 1.51
CA ILE A 498 18.67 19.88 1.80
C ILE A 498 19.92 20.62 1.33
N ASP A 499 19.72 21.55 0.40
CA ASP A 499 20.75 22.49 -0.03
C ASP A 499 21.11 23.45 1.11
N GLY A 500 22.40 23.50 1.45
CA GLY A 500 22.98 24.39 2.46
C GLY A 500 24.01 25.36 1.88
N SER A 501 23.97 25.58 0.55
CA SER A 501 24.93 26.39 -0.20
C SER A 501 24.85 27.89 0.11
N SER A 502 25.85 28.62 -0.39
CA SER A 502 26.02 30.06 -0.17
C SER A 502 24.98 30.94 -0.87
N SER A 503 24.27 30.43 -1.89
CA SER A 503 23.14 31.14 -2.52
C SER A 503 21.93 31.19 -1.61
N VAL A 504 21.65 30.09 -0.89
CA VAL A 504 20.55 30.02 0.08
C VAL A 504 20.76 31.05 1.19
N GLY A 505 21.91 30.99 1.88
CA GLY A 505 22.20 31.87 3.00
C GLY A 505 21.44 31.56 4.29
N THR A 506 21.98 32.02 5.43
CA THR A 506 21.53 31.63 6.79
C THR A 506 20.05 31.89 7.07
N GLY A 507 19.48 32.98 6.54
CA GLY A 507 18.08 33.36 6.75
C GLY A 507 17.13 32.39 6.05
N ASN A 508 17.24 32.29 4.72
CA ASN A 508 16.42 31.40 3.91
C ASN A 508 16.58 29.93 4.31
N PHE A 509 17.78 29.50 4.76
CA PHE A 509 17.99 28.16 5.27
C PHE A 509 17.11 27.84 6.49
N ARG A 510 16.78 28.83 7.34
CA ARG A 510 15.78 28.65 8.41
C ARG A 510 14.36 28.49 7.86
N THR A 511 13.99 29.20 6.79
CA THR A 511 12.72 29.01 6.08
C THR A 511 12.65 27.60 5.43
N VAL A 512 13.75 27.10 4.84
CA VAL A 512 13.85 25.72 4.33
C VAL A 512 13.66 24.70 5.44
N LEU A 513 14.34 24.84 6.58
CA LEU A 513 14.14 23.94 7.73
C LEU A 513 12.72 24.01 8.30
N GLN A 514 12.08 25.19 8.30
CA GLN A 514 10.69 25.36 8.71
C GLN A 514 9.72 24.71 7.71
N PHE A 515 10.00 24.75 6.40
CA PHE A 515 9.27 24.01 5.37
C PHE A 515 9.39 22.48 5.59
N VAL A 516 10.62 21.97 5.77
CA VAL A 516 10.89 20.55 6.08
C VAL A 516 10.15 20.12 7.35
N ALA A 517 10.17 20.95 8.40
CA ALA A 517 9.44 20.71 9.64
C ALA A 517 7.92 20.79 9.46
N ASN A 518 7.40 21.65 8.58
CA ASN A 518 5.96 21.71 8.29
C ASN A 518 5.50 20.48 7.52
N LEU A 519 6.18 20.12 6.43
CA LEU A 519 5.86 18.93 5.65
C LEU A 519 5.96 17.65 6.50
N SER A 520 6.89 17.58 7.45
CA SER A 520 7.03 16.47 8.41
C SER A 520 5.87 16.34 9.41
N LYS A 521 5.05 17.38 9.65
CA LYS A 521 3.90 17.29 10.59
C LYS A 521 2.74 16.49 10.02
N GLU A 522 2.56 16.55 8.70
CA GLU A 522 1.47 15.92 7.95
C GLU A 522 1.55 14.38 7.97
N PHE A 523 2.76 13.83 8.13
CA PHE A 523 2.99 12.39 8.22
C PHE A 523 2.89 11.87 9.66
N GLU A 524 2.40 10.65 9.84
CA GLU A 524 2.36 9.97 11.15
C GLU A 524 3.66 9.21 11.39
N ILE A 525 4.53 9.81 12.22
CA ILE A 525 5.91 9.37 12.43
C ILE A 525 5.98 8.32 13.56
N SER A 526 6.53 7.14 13.25
CA SER A 526 6.86 6.09 14.22
C SER A 526 8.01 5.20 13.71
N ASP A 527 8.54 4.30 14.54
CA ASP A 527 9.55 3.30 14.14
C ASP A 527 9.04 2.24 13.14
N THR A 528 7.71 2.14 13.02
CA THR A 528 6.99 1.14 12.22
C THR A 528 6.15 1.75 11.09
N ASP A 529 5.85 3.04 11.14
CA ASP A 529 5.00 3.79 10.19
C ASP A 529 5.86 4.72 9.32
N THR A 530 5.67 6.05 9.32
CA THR A 530 6.56 6.95 8.56
C THR A 530 7.85 7.23 9.33
N ARG A 531 9.01 7.07 8.67
CA ARG A 531 10.32 7.42 9.24
C ARG A 531 10.95 8.54 8.45
N ILE A 532 11.66 9.45 9.12
CA ILE A 532 12.25 10.63 8.47
C ILE A 532 13.76 10.67 8.69
N GLY A 533 14.51 10.99 7.64
CA GLY A 533 15.95 11.22 7.66
C GLY A 533 16.31 12.51 6.91
N ALA A 534 17.48 13.06 7.17
CA ALA A 534 17.95 14.28 6.52
C ALA A 534 19.44 14.21 6.15
N VAL A 535 19.73 14.60 4.91
CA VAL A 535 21.06 14.87 4.37
C VAL A 535 21.14 16.35 4.04
N GLN A 536 22.23 17.01 4.43
CA GLN A 536 22.57 18.35 3.95
C GLN A 536 23.72 18.25 2.95
N TYR A 537 23.72 19.10 1.92
CA TYR A 537 24.80 19.16 0.96
C TYR A 537 25.21 20.60 0.61
N THR A 538 26.48 20.74 0.23
CA THR A 538 27.05 21.90 -0.44
C THR A 538 27.93 21.40 -1.59
N TYR A 539 29.23 21.69 -1.60
CA TYR A 539 30.22 20.90 -2.36
C TYR A 539 30.32 19.46 -1.82
N GLU A 540 30.25 19.32 -0.50
CA GLU A 540 30.32 18.05 0.25
C GLU A 540 28.93 17.63 0.74
N GLN A 541 28.79 16.40 1.27
CA GLN A 541 27.52 15.82 1.67
C GLN A 541 27.61 15.22 3.08
N ARG A 542 26.61 15.49 3.93
CA ARG A 542 26.58 15.00 5.32
C ARG A 542 25.20 14.51 5.77
N LEU A 543 25.18 13.38 6.49
CA LEU A 543 23.98 12.82 7.10
C LEU A 543 23.72 13.49 8.47
N GLU A 544 22.69 14.33 8.57
CA GLU A 544 22.26 14.95 9.83
C GLU A 544 21.65 13.89 10.76
N PHE A 545 20.77 13.05 10.21
CA PHE A 545 20.17 11.90 10.89
C PHE A 545 19.59 10.86 9.91
N GLY A 546 19.72 9.58 10.27
CA GLY A 546 19.09 8.46 9.58
C GLY A 546 17.68 8.14 10.08
N PHE A 547 16.95 7.28 9.34
CA PHE A 547 15.60 6.79 9.65
C PHE A 547 15.46 6.01 10.97
N ASP A 548 16.58 5.77 11.66
CA ASP A 548 16.77 4.98 12.85
C ASP A 548 17.10 5.83 14.10
N LYS A 549 17.50 7.10 13.93
CA LYS A 549 17.98 7.96 15.02
C LYS A 549 16.87 8.54 15.91
N TYR A 550 15.67 8.74 15.36
CA TYR A 550 14.52 9.33 16.07
C TYR A 550 13.23 8.63 15.63
N SER A 551 12.38 8.26 16.60
CA SER A 551 11.14 7.49 16.38
C SER A 551 9.86 8.27 16.71
N THR A 552 9.94 9.53 17.11
CA THR A 552 8.78 10.35 17.48
C THR A 552 8.67 11.64 16.65
N LYS A 553 7.44 12.11 16.43
CA LYS A 553 7.16 13.39 15.75
C LYS A 553 7.82 14.59 16.46
N PRO A 554 7.74 14.76 17.80
CA PRO A 554 8.47 15.83 18.49
C PRO A 554 9.99 15.79 18.30
N ASP A 555 10.62 14.61 18.38
CA ASP A 555 12.08 14.50 18.28
C ASP A 555 12.60 14.84 16.89
N ILE A 556 11.92 14.36 15.84
CA ILE A 556 12.21 14.74 14.44
C ILE A 556 12.08 16.25 14.25
N LEU A 557 10.98 16.86 14.71
CA LEU A 557 10.76 18.31 14.56
C LEU A 557 11.80 19.14 15.32
N ASN A 558 12.31 18.64 16.44
CA ASN A 558 13.40 19.27 17.19
C ASN A 558 14.78 19.01 16.56
N ALA A 559 14.99 17.85 15.91
CA ALA A 559 16.20 17.55 15.16
C ALA A 559 16.34 18.44 13.92
N ILE A 560 15.28 18.58 13.12
CA ILE A 560 15.24 19.45 11.92
C ILE A 560 15.63 20.89 12.29
N LYS A 561 15.07 21.46 13.36
CA LYS A 561 15.38 22.83 13.81
C LYS A 561 16.86 23.02 14.22
N ARG A 562 17.53 21.97 14.69
CA ARG A 562 18.92 22.00 15.15
C ARG A 562 19.94 21.80 14.03
N VAL A 563 19.52 21.48 12.81
CA VAL A 563 20.41 21.43 11.65
C VAL A 563 21.09 22.81 11.47
N GLY A 564 22.42 22.81 11.42
CA GLY A 564 23.23 24.02 11.22
C GLY A 564 23.47 24.29 9.74
N TYR A 565 23.33 25.54 9.32
CA TYR A 565 23.74 26.01 7.99
C TYR A 565 25.24 25.79 7.75
N TRP A 566 25.66 25.50 6.52
CA TRP A 566 27.04 25.12 6.19
C TRP A 566 27.77 26.11 5.27
N SER A 567 27.09 26.64 4.24
CA SER A 567 27.68 27.42 3.14
C SER A 567 28.62 26.61 2.22
N GLY A 568 28.71 27.00 0.95
CA GLY A 568 29.50 26.33 -0.08
C GLY A 568 28.85 26.45 -1.47
N GLY A 569 29.25 25.60 -2.41
CA GLY A 569 28.54 25.43 -3.69
C GLY A 569 27.42 24.40 -3.61
N THR A 570 26.98 23.89 -4.76
CA THR A 570 25.74 23.13 -4.93
C THR A 570 26.00 21.88 -5.79
N SER A 571 26.44 20.78 -5.17
CA SER A 571 26.71 19.49 -5.84
C SER A 571 25.52 18.54 -5.68
N THR A 572 24.44 18.81 -6.39
CA THR A 572 23.14 18.11 -6.26
C THR A 572 23.21 16.67 -6.75
N GLY A 573 24.02 16.35 -7.76
CA GLY A 573 24.22 14.98 -8.25
C GLY A 573 24.88 14.07 -7.21
N ALA A 574 25.97 14.56 -6.61
CA ALA A 574 26.64 13.94 -5.48
C ALA A 574 25.72 13.81 -4.25
N ALA A 575 24.88 14.83 -3.98
CA ALA A 575 23.88 14.78 -2.90
C ALA A 575 22.86 13.65 -3.08
N ILE A 576 22.33 13.47 -4.30
CA ILE A 576 21.44 12.35 -4.63
C ILE A 576 22.18 11.01 -4.43
N HIS A 577 23.40 10.88 -4.95
CA HIS A 577 24.17 9.64 -4.80
C HIS A 577 24.45 9.29 -3.33
N TYR A 578 24.87 10.27 -2.54
CA TYR A 578 25.12 10.12 -1.10
C TYR A 578 23.86 9.72 -0.35
N ALA A 579 22.72 10.35 -0.64
CA ALA A 579 21.43 10.00 -0.04
C ALA A 579 21.03 8.55 -0.35
N LEU A 580 21.30 8.06 -1.57
CA LEU A 580 21.03 6.66 -1.93
C LEU A 580 21.85 5.66 -1.12
N GLU A 581 23.16 5.90 -0.95
CA GLU A 581 24.06 4.96 -0.28
C GLU A 581 24.07 5.07 1.26
N GLN A 582 23.92 6.27 1.82
CA GLN A 582 24.01 6.50 3.28
C GLN A 582 22.66 6.49 4.00
N LEU A 583 21.58 6.87 3.30
CA LEU A 583 20.22 6.95 3.86
C LEU A 583 19.28 5.88 3.30
N PHE A 584 18.97 5.89 2.00
CA PHE A 584 17.98 4.96 1.41
C PHE A 584 18.42 3.49 1.34
N LYS A 585 19.71 3.22 1.51
CA LYS A 585 20.26 1.87 1.74
C LYS A 585 19.83 1.26 3.09
N LYS A 586 19.49 2.10 4.09
CA LYS A 586 18.97 1.72 5.42
C LYS A 586 17.43 1.74 5.49
N SER A 587 16.75 1.93 4.36
CA SER A 587 15.30 1.87 4.27
C SER A 587 14.78 0.43 4.44
N LYS A 588 13.67 0.24 5.17
CA LYS A 588 13.04 -1.09 5.32
C LYS A 588 12.49 -1.52 3.94
N PRO A 589 12.73 -2.76 3.44
CA PRO A 589 12.32 -3.17 2.08
C PRO A 589 10.84 -2.96 1.73
N ASN A 590 9.95 -3.03 2.73
CA ASN A 590 8.51 -2.89 2.58
C ASN A 590 8.00 -1.43 2.72
N LYS A 591 8.89 -0.42 2.76
CA LYS A 591 8.54 1.01 2.81
C LYS A 591 8.65 1.66 1.43
N ARG A 592 7.73 2.57 1.12
CA ARG A 592 7.93 3.50 -0.01
C ARG A 592 9.07 4.44 0.33
N LYS A 593 9.96 4.68 -0.62
CA LYS A 593 11.12 5.56 -0.44
C LYS A 593 10.83 6.89 -1.11
N LEU A 594 10.64 7.94 -0.32
CA LEU A 594 10.38 9.29 -0.81
C LEU A 594 11.61 10.14 -0.57
N MET A 595 12.28 10.60 -1.63
CA MET A 595 13.33 11.60 -1.56
C MET A 595 12.74 12.98 -1.84
N ILE A 596 12.92 13.92 -0.93
CA ILE A 596 12.43 15.29 -1.07
C ILE A 596 13.67 16.19 -1.13
N LEU A 597 14.05 16.53 -2.35
CA LEU A 597 15.24 17.33 -2.65
C LEU A 597 14.83 18.80 -2.77
N ILE A 598 15.58 19.67 -2.11
CA ILE A 598 15.36 21.12 -2.09
C ILE A 598 16.65 21.79 -2.57
N THR A 599 16.56 22.77 -3.47
CA THR A 599 17.69 23.59 -3.97
C THR A 599 17.22 24.97 -4.42
N ASP A 600 18.12 25.96 -4.44
CA ASP A 600 17.82 27.33 -4.89
C ASP A 600 18.56 27.76 -6.17
N GLY A 601 19.35 26.86 -6.76
CA GLY A 601 20.25 27.19 -7.87
C GLY A 601 20.40 26.08 -8.91
N ARG A 602 21.56 26.11 -9.58
CA ARG A 602 21.95 25.13 -10.60
C ARG A 602 23.07 24.25 -10.08
N SER A 603 23.06 22.96 -10.43
CA SER A 603 24.11 22.05 -9.95
C SER A 603 25.46 22.30 -10.63
N TYR A 604 26.56 22.07 -9.90
CA TYR A 604 27.91 22.05 -10.48
C TYR A 604 28.28 20.68 -11.12
N ASP A 605 27.43 19.66 -10.96
CA ASP A 605 27.64 18.28 -11.42
C ASP A 605 26.43 17.68 -12.16
N ASP A 606 26.62 16.55 -12.86
CA ASP A 606 25.52 15.89 -13.59
C ASP A 606 24.50 15.26 -12.63
N VAL A 607 23.27 15.78 -12.66
CA VAL A 607 22.15 15.26 -11.88
C VAL A 607 21.43 14.08 -12.55
N ARG A 608 21.64 13.84 -13.86
CA ARG A 608 20.91 12.83 -14.65
C ARG A 608 21.22 11.41 -14.19
N ILE A 609 22.50 11.04 -14.14
CA ILE A 609 22.93 9.68 -13.76
C ILE A 609 22.51 9.33 -12.32
N PRO A 610 22.73 10.16 -11.29
CA PRO A 610 22.31 9.83 -9.93
C PRO A 610 20.78 9.86 -9.76
N ALA A 611 20.03 10.75 -10.43
CA ALA A 611 18.57 10.72 -10.42
C ALA A 611 18.01 9.44 -11.06
N MET A 612 18.54 9.02 -12.22
CA MET A 612 18.18 7.73 -12.84
C MET A 612 18.47 6.55 -11.91
N ALA A 613 19.59 6.57 -11.19
CA ALA A 613 19.92 5.55 -10.20
C ALA A 613 18.96 5.55 -8.98
N ALA A 614 18.45 6.72 -8.57
CA ALA A 614 17.44 6.83 -7.53
C ALA A 614 16.12 6.17 -7.96
N HIS A 615 15.61 6.54 -9.14
CA HIS A 615 14.36 5.99 -9.67
C HIS A 615 14.46 4.47 -9.89
N GLN A 616 15.61 3.97 -10.38
CA GLN A 616 15.86 2.53 -10.53
C GLN A 616 15.92 1.76 -9.20
N LYS A 617 16.37 2.40 -8.11
CA LYS A 617 16.35 1.84 -6.74
C LYS A 617 14.97 1.92 -6.06
N GLY A 618 13.92 2.33 -6.79
CA GLY A 618 12.56 2.48 -6.26
C GLY A 618 12.40 3.70 -5.36
N VAL A 619 13.25 4.72 -5.51
CA VAL A 619 13.16 5.99 -4.77
C VAL A 619 12.39 7.00 -5.61
N ILE A 620 11.17 7.31 -5.16
CA ILE A 620 10.34 8.35 -5.74
C ILE A 620 10.92 9.69 -5.31
N THR A 621 11.23 10.54 -6.27
CA THR A 621 11.95 11.79 -6.05
C THR A 621 11.06 12.98 -6.33
N TYR A 622 10.81 13.78 -5.31
CA TYR A 622 10.17 15.08 -5.36
C TYR A 622 11.28 16.14 -5.36
N ALA A 623 11.31 16.99 -6.39
CA ALA A 623 12.33 18.02 -6.59
C ALA A 623 11.70 19.40 -6.38
N ILE A 624 12.27 20.21 -5.49
CA ILE A 624 11.72 21.49 -5.06
C ILE A 624 12.76 22.57 -5.29
N GLY A 625 12.54 23.36 -6.35
CA GLY A 625 13.32 24.55 -6.64
C GLY A 625 12.77 25.79 -5.96
N VAL A 626 13.67 26.69 -5.57
CA VAL A 626 13.36 28.01 -5.04
C VAL A 626 14.11 29.08 -5.84
N ALA A 627 13.53 30.27 -5.99
CA ALA A 627 14.18 31.47 -6.53
C ALA A 627 14.87 31.29 -7.89
N TRP A 628 16.16 30.91 -7.93
CA TRP A 628 16.96 30.81 -9.15
C TRP A 628 17.19 29.35 -9.60
N ALA A 629 16.48 28.39 -9.00
CA ALA A 629 16.63 26.97 -9.28
C ALA A 629 16.36 26.60 -10.75
N ALA A 630 17.25 25.78 -11.33
CA ALA A 630 17.17 25.38 -12.72
C ALA A 630 16.01 24.39 -12.98
N GLN A 631 14.87 24.86 -13.51
CA GLN A 631 13.68 24.03 -13.71
C GLN A 631 13.93 22.79 -14.58
N ASP A 632 14.82 22.89 -15.58
CA ASP A 632 15.24 21.77 -16.42
C ASP A 632 15.96 20.67 -15.62
N GLU A 633 16.73 21.03 -14.59
CA GLU A 633 17.34 20.06 -13.67
C GLU A 633 16.32 19.48 -12.68
N LEU A 634 15.35 20.28 -12.20
CA LEU A 634 14.25 19.77 -11.36
C LEU A 634 13.41 18.71 -12.09
N GLU A 635 13.12 18.90 -13.37
CA GLU A 635 12.35 17.94 -14.19
C GLU A 635 13.15 16.65 -14.50
N ILE A 636 14.48 16.70 -14.48
CA ILE A 636 15.38 15.54 -14.60
C ILE A 636 15.45 14.76 -13.27
N ILE A 637 15.58 15.48 -12.14
CA ILE A 637 15.67 14.90 -10.79
C ILE A 637 14.34 14.24 -10.39
N ALA A 638 13.22 14.88 -10.75
CA ALA A 638 11.87 14.44 -10.42
C ALA A 638 11.51 13.08 -11.05
N THR A 639 10.81 12.24 -10.28
CA THR A 639 10.25 10.98 -10.80
C THR A 639 9.18 11.25 -11.85
N HIS A 640 9.14 10.43 -12.90
CA HIS A 640 8.25 10.67 -14.04
C HIS A 640 6.80 10.23 -13.77
N PRO A 641 5.78 11.07 -14.04
CA PRO A 641 5.84 12.36 -14.75
C PRO A 641 6.35 13.52 -13.88
N ALA A 642 7.29 14.30 -14.43
CA ALA A 642 7.96 15.38 -13.71
C ALA A 642 6.97 16.39 -13.10
N ARG A 643 5.99 16.89 -13.87
CA ARG A 643 4.94 17.86 -13.42
C ARG A 643 4.20 17.54 -12.10
N ASP A 644 4.22 16.27 -11.68
CA ASP A 644 3.52 15.77 -10.49
C ASP A 644 4.50 15.58 -9.30
N HIS A 645 5.81 15.80 -9.52
CA HIS A 645 6.93 15.60 -8.59
C HIS A 645 7.94 16.78 -8.55
N SER A 646 8.00 17.62 -9.59
CA SER A 646 8.79 18.85 -9.66
C SER A 646 7.94 20.05 -9.23
N PHE A 647 8.48 20.84 -8.30
CA PHE A 647 7.86 22.02 -7.74
C PHE A 647 8.85 23.19 -7.84
N PHE A 648 8.33 24.38 -8.11
CA PHE A 648 9.10 25.62 -8.15
C PHE A 648 8.32 26.69 -7.38
N VAL A 649 9.03 27.52 -6.62
CA VAL A 649 8.47 28.70 -5.93
C VAL A 649 9.44 29.87 -6.05
N ASP A 650 8.91 31.06 -6.34
CA ASP A 650 9.72 32.24 -6.67
C ASP A 650 10.49 32.80 -5.46
N GLU A 651 10.03 32.50 -4.25
CA GLU A 651 10.59 33.01 -2.98
C GLU A 651 10.59 31.90 -1.92
N PHE A 652 11.59 31.91 -1.02
CA PHE A 652 11.68 30.94 0.08
C PHE A 652 10.45 30.96 0.99
N ASP A 653 9.93 32.15 1.33
CA ASP A 653 8.76 32.27 2.19
C ASP A 653 7.49 31.69 1.53
N ASN A 654 7.47 31.50 0.21
CA ASN A 654 6.36 30.83 -0.49
C ASN A 654 6.43 29.29 -0.42
N LEU A 655 7.51 28.69 0.10
CA LEU A 655 7.67 27.22 0.22
C LEU A 655 6.47 26.54 0.90
N TYR A 656 5.88 27.14 1.95
CA TYR A 656 4.75 26.52 2.66
C TYR A 656 3.52 26.32 1.77
N LYS A 657 3.35 27.14 0.72
CA LYS A 657 2.22 27.05 -0.23
C LYS A 657 2.28 25.77 -1.07
N SER A 658 3.46 25.15 -1.19
CA SER A 658 3.63 23.87 -1.91
C SER A 658 3.21 22.64 -1.09
N VAL A 659 3.23 22.72 0.26
CA VAL A 659 3.00 21.56 1.16
C VAL A 659 1.69 20.81 0.85
N PRO A 660 0.51 21.46 0.70
CA PRO A 660 -0.73 20.73 0.44
C PRO A 660 -0.71 19.98 -0.90
N ARG A 661 -0.08 20.56 -1.93
CA ARG A 661 0.01 19.93 -3.27
C ARG A 661 1.04 18.79 -3.29
N ILE A 662 2.14 18.91 -2.54
CA ILE A 662 3.11 17.81 -2.36
C ILE A 662 2.42 16.62 -1.67
N ILE A 663 1.71 16.86 -0.55
CA ILE A 663 0.93 15.82 0.14
C ILE A 663 -0.15 15.22 -0.77
N GLN A 664 -0.91 16.04 -1.49
CA GLN A 664 -1.92 15.57 -2.45
C GLN A 664 -1.32 14.66 -3.51
N ASN A 665 -0.15 14.99 -4.06
CA ASN A 665 0.51 14.19 -5.08
C ASN A 665 1.04 12.87 -4.51
N ILE A 666 1.71 12.90 -3.35
CA ILE A 666 2.13 11.69 -2.61
C ILE A 666 0.92 10.78 -2.32
N CYS A 667 -0.22 11.34 -1.93
CA CYS A 667 -1.44 10.57 -1.68
C CYS A 667 -2.15 10.07 -2.95
N THR A 668 -2.04 10.79 -4.07
CA THR A 668 -2.56 10.33 -5.36
C THR A 668 -1.73 9.16 -5.88
N GLU A 669 -0.40 9.29 -5.86
CA GLU A 669 0.55 8.23 -6.23
C GLU A 669 0.49 7.04 -5.26
N PHE A 670 0.15 7.28 -4.00
CA PHE A 670 -0.12 6.20 -3.04
C PHE A 670 -1.29 5.32 -3.49
N ASN A 671 -2.44 5.95 -3.77
CA ASN A 671 -3.67 5.23 -4.13
C ASN A 671 -3.70 4.71 -5.58
N ALA A 672 -2.85 5.23 -6.47
CA ALA A 672 -2.77 4.80 -7.86
C ALA A 672 -2.00 3.48 -8.09
N GLN A 673 -1.20 3.04 -7.12
CA GLN A 673 -0.53 1.73 -7.18
C GLN A 673 -1.47 0.65 -6.62
N PRO A 674 -1.57 -0.54 -7.25
CA PRO A 674 -2.44 -1.61 -6.77
C PRO A 674 -2.06 -2.04 -5.35
N ARG A 675 -3.09 -2.28 -4.53
CA ARG A 675 -2.93 -2.97 -3.24
C ARG A 675 -2.83 -4.46 -3.55
N ASN A 676 -1.61 -5.00 -3.46
CA ASN A 676 -1.32 -6.44 -3.53
C ASN A 676 -1.96 -7.19 -2.36
#